data_AF-A0AAU1L4N9-F1
#
_entry.id   AF-A0AAU1L4N9-F1
#
_cell.length_a   1.000
_cell.length_b   1.000
_cell.length_c   1.000
_cell.angle_alpha   90.00
_cell.angle_beta   90.00
_cell.angle_gamma   90.00
#
_symmetry.space_group_name_H-M   'P 1'
#
loop_
_entity.id
_entity.type
_entity.pdbx_description
1 polymer ?
#
loop_
_entity_poly.entity_id
_entity_poly.type
_entity_poly.pdbx_seq_one_letter_code
_entity_poly.pdbx_strand_id
1 'polypeptide(L)'
;MKSTVALLRAASLSVDEISGPAFGADRLADEFIEQAIGLAAGTALTTGSGRNVSAAVERYATRMASRATPFGLLAGTAFVHTAESRSLSLADRAAHQVFVRIDMAALEAVVTSATGWRSPRLLEPGHEPHELALRVLRSRGASEAADSLERLVSAVCGLRPTGQASTGHLNAAWEACGIPGMAEIPEKARFHIDLDLTTTQGNVEGELVESLDRTLRSLQILFPEQDPLADFRTAFQRRYEGGEVPLGEVLDFRSGLMETTFSAGSALASRAGVVGPRTSTGERRVPEAALRAYDHWRETGRPYDMAAHAAAERGVARSVQAALLDNHENAFDAVLLSGQERAPLASLARFAVSRPEREQALHRWLAAAGQDDDDPIIAELVHTPGGRIGNVLHRPAVHARTLALKGAEGGTLDLGSLRLSLGESGFALREGASGRRVVLELNSTHSVDFRGNDPRFRLLAHLSGVRSVGWRWGGLSALSHLPRVTCGRVIVRPERWTVGTEGARRLLAAGDPRPVLRDLLPGLGDRQWVGCGTGDRVLAVNLDSPRAVKAVVEKAAGRGRLEFSEVPQVESPAVSSPRGRHVAEVSIPLNGPRPASTHGRMVSTAPVPGDEWVYWKYYCSSFTADSVIVRARSRVDGLRSRGQASSWFFVRYGEGGHHVRIRVRPVRREDRAAVFMELEGLGRELQDQGLVSRACTDRYVPETARYGGLQGIALAEELFGIDSDLVSDLLAASPSEELRLFHAASALLDWVRGFYGDSPSEEQLVDVLRRRVSPREKGGRLGSRYGAYFRDVRKSLDVFLAEHTASREILAVLRRLRQTTPDGAPLPEAAAEGVFRSVVHMHMNRLFALDVQRLERLAYDVTVRKLLEHHARAVPRGDEKKDGRK
;
A
#
# COMPACT_ATOMS: atom_id res chain seq x y z
N MET A 1 -30.78 10.46 -22.81
CA MET A 1 -29.99 9.71 -21.79
C MET A 1 -30.94 8.87 -20.93
N LYS A 2 -30.57 7.63 -20.56
CA LYS A 2 -31.31 6.89 -19.51
C LYS A 2 -31.04 7.59 -18.17
N SER A 3 -32.09 7.87 -17.39
CA SER A 3 -31.94 8.45 -16.04
C SER A 3 -31.02 7.59 -15.18
N THR A 4 -29.90 8.16 -14.75
CA THR A 4 -28.87 7.49 -13.95
C THR A 4 -28.91 8.03 -12.52
N VAL A 5 -28.90 7.13 -11.53
CA VAL A 5 -28.78 7.50 -10.12
C VAL A 5 -27.36 7.96 -9.81
N ALA A 6 -27.23 9.04 -9.05
CA ALA A 6 -25.96 9.55 -8.56
C ALA A 6 -26.07 9.88 -7.06
N LEU A 7 -24.93 9.91 -6.38
CA LEU A 7 -24.85 10.32 -4.98
C LEU A 7 -24.42 11.79 -4.91
N LEU A 8 -25.30 12.64 -4.42
CA LEU A 8 -24.95 13.97 -3.96
C LEU A 8 -24.40 13.87 -2.54
N ARG A 9 -23.26 14.50 -2.31
CA ARG A 9 -22.68 14.74 -1.00
C ARG A 9 -22.65 16.25 -0.81
N ALA A 10 -23.09 16.76 0.33
CA ALA A 10 -23.04 18.19 0.59
C ALA A 10 -22.61 18.51 2.02
N ALA A 11 -21.88 19.62 2.13
CA ALA A 11 -21.56 20.28 3.39
C ALA A 11 -22.84 20.61 4.18
N SER A 12 -22.87 20.33 5.48
CA SER A 12 -24.07 20.58 6.29
C SER A 12 -24.27 22.06 6.63
N LEU A 13 -23.20 22.86 6.63
CA LEU A 13 -23.26 24.32 6.68
C LEU A 13 -23.15 24.92 5.27
N SER A 14 -23.79 26.07 5.06
CA SER A 14 -23.57 26.90 3.88
C SER A 14 -22.24 27.65 4.02
N VAL A 15 -21.65 28.06 2.91
CA VAL A 15 -20.48 28.94 2.90
C VAL A 15 -20.86 30.31 3.47
N ASP A 16 -22.08 30.78 3.23
CA ASP A 16 -22.61 32.05 3.73
C ASP A 16 -22.60 32.12 5.26
N GLU A 17 -22.90 31.01 5.94
CA GLU A 17 -22.88 30.92 7.41
C GLU A 17 -21.48 31.09 8.02
N ILE A 18 -20.41 30.89 7.24
CA ILE A 18 -19.02 30.99 7.70
C ILE A 18 -18.23 32.15 7.07
N SER A 19 -18.87 32.96 6.21
CA SER A 19 -18.19 34.01 5.44
C SER A 19 -17.98 35.33 6.20
N GLY A 20 -18.48 35.44 7.44
CA GLY A 20 -18.34 36.64 8.27
C GLY A 20 -16.97 36.77 8.98
N PRO A 21 -16.50 38.00 9.28
CA PRO A 21 -15.19 38.26 9.90
C PRO A 21 -15.06 37.79 11.37
N ALA A 22 -16.17 37.43 12.01
CA ALA A 22 -16.23 36.97 13.40
C ALA A 22 -16.80 35.55 13.50
N PHE A 23 -16.00 34.56 13.11
CA PHE A 23 -16.30 33.15 13.36
C PHE A 23 -15.68 32.73 14.71
N GLY A 24 -16.49 32.38 15.73
CA GLY A 24 -16.02 32.20 17.10
C GLY A 24 -16.84 31.23 17.96
N ALA A 25 -16.53 31.15 19.26
CA ALA A 25 -17.18 30.25 20.22
C ALA A 25 -18.68 30.50 20.43
N ASP A 26 -19.17 31.72 20.16
CA ASP A 26 -20.58 32.11 20.32
C ASP A 26 -21.54 31.29 19.43
N ARG A 27 -21.01 30.62 18.40
CA ARG A 27 -21.77 29.71 17.52
C ARG A 27 -22.03 28.33 18.13
N LEU A 28 -21.43 27.99 19.29
CA LEU A 28 -21.87 26.84 20.08
C LEU A 28 -23.30 27.02 20.62
N ALA A 29 -23.86 28.23 20.58
CA ALA A 29 -25.29 28.45 20.83
C ALA A 29 -26.19 27.81 19.76
N ASP A 30 -25.64 27.47 18.58
CA ASP A 30 -26.34 26.67 17.58
C ASP A 30 -26.25 25.18 17.97
N GLU A 31 -27.38 24.63 18.42
CA GLU A 31 -27.49 23.25 18.88
C GLU A 31 -27.01 22.24 17.83
N PHE A 32 -27.21 22.51 16.52
CA PHE A 32 -26.76 21.61 15.46
C PHE A 32 -25.23 21.58 15.36
N ILE A 33 -24.57 22.74 15.46
CA ILE A 33 -23.11 22.84 15.43
C ILE A 33 -22.52 22.15 16.67
N GLU A 34 -23.11 22.39 17.85
CA GLU A 34 -22.68 21.75 19.08
C GLU A 34 -22.79 20.22 18.99
N GLN A 35 -23.95 19.69 18.56
CA GLN A 35 -24.16 18.26 18.38
C GLN A 35 -23.19 17.66 17.36
N ALA A 36 -23.00 18.33 16.21
CA ALA A 36 -22.09 17.86 15.17
C ALA A 36 -20.64 17.75 15.65
N ILE A 37 -20.16 18.73 16.42
CA ILE A 37 -18.82 18.72 17.01
C ILE A 37 -18.73 17.67 18.12
N GLY A 38 -19.74 17.57 18.99
CA GLY A 38 -19.80 16.58 20.07
C GLY A 38 -19.70 15.15 19.54
N LEU A 39 -20.42 14.81 18.47
CA LEU A 39 -20.35 13.50 17.83
C LEU A 39 -19.00 13.26 17.14
N ALA A 40 -18.43 14.29 16.49
CA ALA A 40 -17.18 14.17 15.76
C ALA A 40 -15.94 14.10 16.67
N ALA A 41 -15.98 14.73 17.84
CA ALA A 41 -14.79 15.05 18.63
C ALA A 41 -14.92 14.75 20.13
N GLY A 42 -16.14 14.50 20.63
CA GLY A 42 -16.49 14.35 22.05
C GLY A 42 -17.02 15.64 22.67
N THR A 43 -17.92 15.51 23.66
CA THR A 43 -18.59 16.66 24.31
C THR A 43 -17.65 17.55 25.12
N ALA A 44 -16.48 17.04 25.54
CA ALA A 44 -15.46 17.83 26.23
C ALA A 44 -14.96 19.04 25.42
N LEU A 45 -15.05 18.99 24.08
CA LEU A 45 -14.68 20.11 23.21
C LEU A 45 -15.77 21.17 23.06
N THR A 46 -17.02 20.86 23.42
CA THR A 46 -18.13 21.82 23.42
C THR A 46 -18.40 22.39 24.81
N THR A 47 -17.97 21.71 25.88
CA THR A 47 -18.19 22.13 27.27
C THR A 47 -16.99 22.83 27.93
N GLY A 48 -15.81 22.83 27.30
CA GLY A 48 -14.61 23.50 27.83
C GLY A 48 -14.53 25.00 27.50
N SER A 49 -13.78 25.77 28.30
CA SER A 49 -13.53 27.20 28.05
C SER A 49 -12.05 27.49 27.72
N GLY A 50 -11.80 28.44 26.80
CA GLY A 50 -10.45 28.93 26.46
C GLY A 50 -10.11 29.03 24.97
N ARG A 51 -8.94 29.62 24.66
CA ARG A 51 -8.48 29.88 23.27
C ARG A 51 -8.38 28.63 22.38
N ASN A 52 -8.04 27.48 22.97
CA ASN A 52 -7.90 26.21 22.24
C ASN A 52 -9.25 25.65 21.75
N VAL A 53 -10.33 25.93 22.48
CA VAL A 53 -11.69 25.49 22.13
C VAL A 53 -12.23 26.32 20.97
N SER A 54 -12.12 27.65 21.02
CA SER A 54 -12.56 28.54 19.93
C SER A 54 -11.90 28.19 18.60
N ALA A 55 -10.58 27.95 18.60
CA ALA A 55 -9.86 27.56 17.39
C ALA A 55 -10.24 26.15 16.89
N ALA A 56 -10.72 25.25 17.76
CA ALA A 56 -11.24 23.94 17.37
C ALA A 56 -12.62 24.05 16.72
N VAL A 57 -13.53 24.82 17.33
CA VAL A 57 -14.87 25.10 16.81
C VAL A 57 -14.81 25.73 15.43
N GLU A 58 -13.96 26.75 15.24
CA GLU A 58 -13.76 27.41 13.94
C GLU A 58 -13.31 26.42 12.85
N ARG A 59 -12.38 25.51 13.17
CA ARG A 59 -11.95 24.48 12.22
C ARG A 59 -13.07 23.49 11.88
N TYR A 60 -13.86 23.07 12.86
CA TYR A 60 -14.96 22.13 12.62
C TYR A 60 -16.06 22.77 11.79
N ALA A 61 -16.51 23.98 12.12
CA ALA A 61 -17.51 24.65 11.31
C ALA A 61 -17.01 24.98 9.90
N THR A 62 -15.75 25.42 9.76
CA THR A 62 -15.14 25.59 8.44
C THR A 62 -15.15 24.27 7.66
N ARG A 63 -14.86 23.14 8.34
CA ARG A 63 -14.98 21.80 7.75
C ARG A 63 -16.43 21.44 7.39
N MET A 64 -17.42 21.89 8.14
CA MET A 64 -18.84 21.62 7.90
C MET A 64 -19.40 22.42 6.71
N ALA A 65 -18.78 23.54 6.35
CA ALA A 65 -19.18 24.36 5.19
C ALA A 65 -18.34 24.09 3.94
N SER A 66 -17.03 23.86 4.09
CA SER A 66 -16.10 23.79 2.95
C SER A 66 -15.89 22.40 2.36
N ARG A 67 -16.44 21.36 2.97
CA ARG A 67 -16.17 19.96 2.58
C ARG A 67 -17.40 19.09 2.60
N ALA A 68 -17.66 18.46 1.47
CA ALA A 68 -18.79 17.56 1.28
C ALA A 68 -18.50 16.11 1.69
N THR A 69 -17.28 15.74 2.11
CA THR A 69 -16.97 14.34 2.50
C THR A 69 -17.85 13.91 3.69
N PRO A 70 -18.72 12.88 3.57
CA PRO A 70 -19.65 12.49 4.63
C PRO A 70 -18.92 12.04 5.90
N PHE A 71 -19.29 12.62 7.04
CA PHE A 71 -18.75 12.26 8.36
C PHE A 71 -19.66 12.78 9.47
N GLY A 72 -20.42 11.90 10.13
CA GLY A 72 -21.38 12.31 11.15
C GLY A 72 -22.36 13.34 10.60
N LEU A 73 -22.53 14.44 11.33
CA LEU A 73 -23.36 15.57 10.92
C LEU A 73 -22.59 16.66 10.15
N LEU A 74 -21.29 16.47 9.87
CA LEU A 74 -20.48 17.50 9.22
C LEU A 74 -20.77 17.66 7.72
N ALA A 75 -21.25 16.59 7.09
CA ALA A 75 -21.68 16.56 5.70
C ALA A 75 -22.57 15.34 5.51
N GLY A 76 -23.56 15.45 4.64
CA GLY A 76 -24.56 14.41 4.41
C GLY A 76 -24.65 13.96 2.96
N THR A 77 -25.57 13.04 2.71
CA THR A 77 -25.78 12.43 1.40
C THR A 77 -27.24 12.41 0.96
N ALA A 78 -27.46 12.54 -0.34
CA ALA A 78 -28.76 12.33 -1.00
C ALA A 78 -28.57 11.57 -2.31
N PHE A 79 -29.58 10.80 -2.71
CA PHE A 79 -29.62 10.21 -4.05
C PHE A 79 -30.28 11.23 -4.99
N VAL A 80 -29.64 11.50 -6.12
CA VAL A 80 -30.09 12.43 -7.16
C VAL A 80 -30.08 11.75 -8.52
N HIS A 81 -30.68 12.36 -9.53
CA HIS A 81 -30.84 11.78 -10.86
C HIS A 81 -30.24 12.68 -11.94
N THR A 82 -29.85 12.09 -13.07
CA THR A 82 -29.46 12.85 -14.26
C THR A 82 -30.71 13.34 -15.01
N ALA A 83 -30.73 14.60 -15.42
CA ALA A 83 -31.80 15.23 -16.20
C ALA A 83 -31.23 16.15 -17.30
N GLU A 84 -32.09 16.73 -18.13
CA GLU A 84 -31.68 17.67 -19.20
C GLU A 84 -31.10 18.96 -18.63
N SER A 85 -31.69 19.50 -17.56
CA SER A 85 -31.22 20.72 -16.91
C SER A 85 -30.84 20.46 -15.45
N ARG A 86 -29.81 21.14 -14.98
CA ARG A 86 -29.39 21.09 -13.58
C ARG A 86 -30.38 21.83 -12.67
N SER A 87 -30.73 21.21 -11.55
CA SER A 87 -31.58 21.80 -10.53
C SER A 87 -31.32 21.07 -9.20
N LEU A 88 -30.53 21.71 -8.31
CA LEU A 88 -30.07 21.12 -7.07
C LEU A 88 -30.33 22.07 -5.89
N SER A 89 -31.25 21.68 -5.03
CA SER A 89 -31.56 22.43 -3.81
C SER A 89 -31.86 21.50 -2.64
N LEU A 90 -31.36 21.87 -1.46
CA LEU A 90 -31.62 21.18 -0.21
C LEU A 90 -32.80 21.82 0.51
N ALA A 91 -33.57 21.00 1.22
CA ALA A 91 -34.50 21.46 2.24
C ALA A 91 -33.73 22.08 3.43
N ASP A 92 -34.44 22.70 4.35
CA ASP A 92 -33.85 23.15 5.61
C ASP A 92 -33.30 21.97 6.44
N ARG A 93 -32.30 22.24 7.30
CA ARG A 93 -31.69 21.22 8.17
C ARG A 93 -32.71 20.47 9.03
N ALA A 94 -33.79 21.13 9.43
CA ALA A 94 -34.86 20.51 10.22
C ALA A 94 -35.54 19.34 9.48
N ALA A 95 -35.50 19.33 8.14
CA ALA A 95 -36.06 18.27 7.31
C ALA A 95 -35.06 17.12 7.04
N HIS A 96 -33.79 17.27 7.41
CA HIS A 96 -32.79 16.21 7.27
C HIS A 96 -32.99 15.12 8.32
N GLN A 97 -32.55 13.91 7.97
CA GLN A 97 -32.59 12.74 8.84
C GLN A 97 -31.18 12.24 9.12
N VAL A 98 -31.02 11.48 10.18
CA VAL A 98 -29.75 10.87 10.56
C VAL A 98 -29.94 9.38 10.71
N PHE A 99 -29.01 8.62 10.16
CA PHE A 99 -28.99 7.18 10.35
C PHE A 99 -27.92 6.84 11.38
N VAL A 100 -28.35 6.29 12.51
CA VAL A 100 -27.49 5.97 13.64
C VAL A 100 -27.16 4.47 13.64
N ARG A 101 -25.88 4.16 13.81
CA ARG A 101 -25.37 2.81 14.09
C ARG A 101 -24.45 2.84 15.28
N ILE A 102 -24.31 1.71 15.95
CA ILE A 102 -23.18 1.50 16.85
C ILE A 102 -21.92 1.36 16.00
N ASP A 103 -20.83 1.99 16.42
CA ASP A 103 -19.54 1.93 15.72
C ASP A 103 -19.02 0.48 15.68
N MET A 104 -18.53 0.04 14.52
CA MET A 104 -18.08 -1.34 14.35
C MET A 104 -16.94 -1.73 15.30
N ALA A 105 -16.01 -0.82 15.61
CA ALA A 105 -14.95 -1.11 16.58
C ALA A 105 -15.50 -1.24 18.00
N ALA A 106 -16.54 -0.46 18.33
CA ALA A 106 -17.22 -0.55 19.61
C ALA A 106 -17.99 -1.87 19.75
N LEU A 107 -18.70 -2.29 18.70
CA LEU A 107 -19.34 -3.61 18.63
C LEU A 107 -18.33 -4.75 18.78
N GLU A 108 -17.19 -4.69 18.07
CA GLU A 108 -16.12 -5.69 18.20
C GLU A 108 -15.59 -5.77 19.64
N ALA A 109 -15.38 -4.63 20.29
CA ALA A 109 -14.92 -4.56 21.68
C ALA A 109 -15.95 -5.13 22.66
N VAL A 110 -17.24 -4.80 22.49
CA VAL A 110 -18.35 -5.34 23.29
C VAL A 110 -18.41 -6.87 23.19
N VAL A 111 -18.40 -7.40 21.96
CA VAL A 111 -18.44 -8.85 21.75
C VAL A 111 -17.20 -9.52 22.32
N THR A 112 -16.01 -8.92 22.13
CA THR A 112 -14.76 -9.46 22.65
C THR A 112 -14.75 -9.49 24.18
N SER A 113 -15.23 -8.43 24.84
CA SER A 113 -15.31 -8.33 26.30
C SER A 113 -16.29 -9.36 26.88
N ALA A 114 -17.49 -9.49 26.27
CA ALA A 114 -18.53 -10.39 26.75
C ALA A 114 -18.25 -11.88 26.50
N THR A 115 -17.45 -12.22 25.49
CA THR A 115 -17.26 -13.63 25.05
C THR A 115 -15.80 -14.12 25.05
N GLY A 116 -14.83 -13.22 25.20
CA GLY A 116 -13.40 -13.49 24.98
C GLY A 116 -13.00 -13.64 23.50
N TRP A 117 -13.94 -13.54 22.55
CA TRP A 117 -13.68 -13.79 21.13
C TRP A 117 -13.13 -12.56 20.39
N ARG A 118 -11.82 -12.57 20.10
CA ARG A 118 -11.07 -11.40 19.59
C ARG A 118 -11.32 -11.01 18.12
N SER A 119 -12.16 -11.72 17.37
CA SER A 119 -12.42 -11.40 15.95
C SER A 119 -13.82 -11.87 15.52
N PRO A 120 -14.90 -11.19 15.95
CA PRO A 120 -16.28 -11.64 15.76
C PRO A 120 -16.82 -11.55 14.31
N ARG A 121 -16.00 -11.10 13.34
CA ARG A 121 -16.34 -11.04 11.89
C ARG A 121 -17.67 -10.33 11.62
N LEU A 122 -17.75 -9.06 12.00
CA LEU A 122 -18.98 -8.26 11.95
C LEU A 122 -19.19 -7.54 10.60
N LEU A 123 -18.75 -8.14 9.49
CA LEU A 123 -18.95 -7.60 8.16
C LEU A 123 -19.49 -8.68 7.21
N GLU A 124 -20.75 -8.53 6.82
CA GLU A 124 -21.46 -9.34 5.82
C GLU A 124 -22.36 -8.40 5.01
N PRO A 125 -22.24 -8.34 3.66
CA PRO A 125 -23.13 -7.53 2.85
C PRO A 125 -24.61 -7.89 3.08
N GLY A 126 -25.47 -6.89 3.20
CA GLY A 126 -26.90 -7.06 3.43
C GLY A 126 -27.33 -7.30 4.88
N HIS A 127 -26.40 -7.43 5.83
CA HIS A 127 -26.71 -7.57 7.25
C HIS A 127 -26.16 -6.40 8.04
N GLU A 128 -26.89 -5.92 9.05
CA GLU A 128 -26.39 -4.86 9.92
C GLU A 128 -25.37 -5.42 10.93
N PRO A 129 -24.29 -4.70 11.26
CA PRO A 129 -23.22 -5.24 12.11
C PRO A 129 -23.68 -5.63 13.51
N HIS A 130 -24.70 -4.95 14.03
CA HIS A 130 -25.27 -5.27 15.33
C HIS A 130 -26.04 -6.60 15.32
N GLU A 131 -26.68 -6.97 14.20
CA GLU A 131 -27.33 -8.28 14.04
C GLU A 131 -26.28 -9.40 14.09
N LEU A 132 -25.14 -9.20 13.41
CA LEU A 132 -23.99 -10.11 13.46
C LEU A 132 -23.47 -10.24 14.90
N ALA A 133 -23.34 -9.12 15.61
CA ALA A 133 -22.89 -9.11 17.00
C ALA A 133 -23.84 -9.87 17.92
N LEU A 134 -25.16 -9.68 17.78
CA LEU A 134 -26.19 -10.40 18.53
C LEU A 134 -26.12 -11.91 18.26
N ARG A 135 -25.96 -12.33 16.99
CA ARG A 135 -25.76 -13.75 16.63
C ARG A 135 -24.54 -14.35 17.35
N VAL A 136 -23.42 -13.61 17.38
CA VAL A 136 -22.20 -14.07 18.05
C VAL A 136 -22.39 -14.15 19.57
N LEU A 137 -22.96 -13.12 20.21
CA LEU A 137 -23.21 -13.13 21.65
C LEU A 137 -24.09 -14.31 22.07
N ARG A 138 -25.22 -14.51 21.37
CA ARG A 138 -26.17 -15.61 21.64
C ARG A 138 -25.51 -16.98 21.44
N SER A 139 -24.80 -17.19 20.33
CA SER A 139 -24.11 -18.47 20.05
C SER A 139 -22.96 -18.80 21.01
N ARG A 140 -22.46 -17.80 21.75
CA ARG A 140 -21.40 -17.98 22.77
C ARG A 140 -21.92 -17.97 24.21
N GLY A 141 -23.25 -18.00 24.40
CA GLY A 141 -23.87 -18.05 25.73
C GLY A 141 -23.85 -16.72 26.49
N ALA A 142 -23.52 -15.59 25.85
CA ALA A 142 -23.52 -14.26 26.45
C ALA A 142 -24.89 -13.58 26.30
N SER A 143 -25.97 -14.24 26.76
CA SER A 143 -27.35 -13.79 26.54
C SER A 143 -27.67 -12.44 27.18
N GLU A 144 -27.20 -12.17 28.41
CA GLU A 144 -27.43 -10.89 29.09
C GLU A 144 -26.82 -9.70 28.32
N ALA A 145 -25.63 -9.89 27.75
CA ALA A 145 -24.99 -8.90 26.88
C ALA A 145 -25.75 -8.75 25.56
N ALA A 146 -26.29 -9.84 25.00
CA ALA A 146 -27.13 -9.78 23.80
C ALA A 146 -28.41 -8.98 24.04
N ASP A 147 -29.13 -9.25 25.13
CA ASP A 147 -30.39 -8.56 25.48
C ASP A 147 -30.14 -7.07 25.75
N SER A 148 -29.02 -6.75 26.40
CA SER A 148 -28.62 -5.35 26.65
C SER A 148 -28.27 -4.62 25.36
N LEU A 149 -27.55 -5.28 24.44
CA LEU A 149 -27.24 -4.74 23.12
C LEU A 149 -28.51 -4.55 22.27
N GLU A 150 -29.46 -5.49 22.33
CA GLU A 150 -30.74 -5.40 21.62
C GLU A 150 -31.58 -4.22 22.10
N ARG A 151 -31.63 -3.97 23.42
CA ARG A 151 -32.24 -2.76 23.98
C ARG A 151 -31.57 -1.48 23.48
N LEU A 152 -30.23 -1.44 23.43
CA LEU A 152 -29.51 -0.29 22.88
C LEU A 152 -29.89 -0.04 21.42
N VAL A 153 -29.82 -1.08 20.60
CA VAL A 153 -30.13 -1.02 19.17
C VAL A 153 -31.53 -0.48 18.96
N SER A 154 -32.53 -1.01 19.68
CA SER A 154 -33.91 -0.53 19.61
C SER A 154 -34.03 0.94 20.04
N ALA A 155 -33.26 1.35 21.05
CA ALA A 155 -33.31 2.71 21.57
C ALA A 155 -32.70 3.74 20.62
N VAL A 156 -31.61 3.42 19.90
CA VAL A 156 -30.81 4.44 19.18
C VAL A 156 -30.55 4.18 17.69
N CYS A 157 -30.54 2.93 17.22
CA CYS A 157 -30.18 2.64 15.82
C CYS A 157 -31.32 2.97 14.84
N GLY A 158 -30.97 3.12 13.56
CA GLY A 158 -31.91 3.35 12.46
C GLY A 158 -32.03 4.81 12.04
N LEU A 159 -32.97 5.07 11.14
CA LEU A 159 -33.26 6.39 10.58
C LEU A 159 -34.11 7.22 11.55
N ARG A 160 -33.67 8.43 11.88
CA ARG A 160 -34.30 9.31 12.87
C ARG A 160 -34.28 10.77 12.41
N PRO A 161 -35.22 11.61 12.87
CA PRO A 161 -35.10 13.06 12.73
C PRO A 161 -33.82 13.56 13.42
N THR A 162 -33.17 14.57 12.84
CA THR A 162 -31.88 15.10 13.35
C THR A 162 -31.96 15.47 14.84
N GLY A 163 -33.05 16.10 15.29
CA GLY A 163 -33.24 16.49 16.70
C GLY A 163 -33.43 15.32 17.70
N GLN A 164 -33.75 14.11 17.23
CA GLN A 164 -33.93 12.93 18.08
C GLN A 164 -32.63 12.11 18.27
N ALA A 165 -31.54 12.48 17.59
CA ALA A 165 -30.24 11.83 17.69
C ALA A 165 -29.20 12.72 18.40
N SER A 166 -29.64 13.46 19.42
CA SER A 166 -28.74 14.33 20.18
C SER A 166 -27.64 13.51 20.87
N THR A 167 -26.44 14.07 20.93
CA THR A 167 -25.27 13.44 21.59
C THR A 167 -25.59 13.00 23.02
N GLY A 168 -26.38 13.80 23.75
CA GLY A 168 -26.82 13.49 25.11
C GLY A 168 -27.73 12.26 25.17
N HIS A 169 -28.73 12.15 24.29
CA HIS A 169 -29.63 10.99 24.23
C HIS A 169 -28.86 9.71 23.88
N LEU A 170 -27.98 9.77 22.87
CA LEU A 170 -27.18 8.62 22.44
C LEU A 170 -26.24 8.12 23.54
N ASN A 171 -25.54 9.04 24.22
CA ASN A 171 -24.65 8.69 25.32
C ASN A 171 -25.43 8.18 26.54
N ALA A 172 -26.58 8.76 26.89
CA ALA A 172 -27.40 8.27 28.00
C ALA A 172 -27.89 6.84 27.74
N ALA A 173 -28.35 6.55 26.51
CA ALA A 173 -28.73 5.19 26.13
C ALA A 173 -27.54 4.22 26.19
N TRP A 174 -26.35 4.65 25.75
CA TRP A 174 -25.12 3.86 25.85
C TRP A 174 -24.77 3.50 27.30
N GLU A 175 -24.77 4.48 28.20
CA GLU A 175 -24.43 4.24 29.62
C GLU A 175 -25.46 3.34 30.32
N ALA A 176 -26.73 3.42 29.93
CA ALA A 176 -27.79 2.57 30.48
C ALA A 176 -27.67 1.07 30.11
N CYS A 177 -26.80 0.70 29.15
CA CYS A 177 -26.67 -0.68 28.69
C CYS A 177 -25.90 -1.58 29.65
N GLY A 178 -24.95 -1.03 30.40
CA GLY A 178 -24.21 -1.76 31.43
C GLY A 178 -23.36 -2.95 30.95
N ILE A 179 -23.05 -3.09 29.65
CA ILE A 179 -22.25 -4.22 29.16
C ILE A 179 -20.77 -4.02 29.55
N PRO A 180 -20.09 -5.04 30.11
CA PRO A 180 -18.67 -4.96 30.47
C PRO A 180 -17.80 -4.49 29.30
N GLY A 181 -16.91 -3.52 29.53
CA GLY A 181 -16.01 -2.96 28.51
C GLY A 181 -16.58 -1.77 27.72
N MET A 182 -17.88 -1.49 27.80
CA MET A 182 -18.47 -0.30 27.13
C MET A 182 -18.02 1.03 27.74
N ALA A 183 -17.73 1.06 29.05
CA ALA A 183 -17.31 2.28 29.76
C ALA A 183 -15.93 2.78 29.30
N GLU A 184 -15.06 1.90 28.80
CA GLU A 184 -13.73 2.26 28.32
C GLU A 184 -13.76 2.89 26.92
N ILE A 185 -14.89 2.81 26.21
CA ILE A 185 -15.04 3.30 24.84
C ILE A 185 -15.33 4.81 24.87
N PRO A 186 -14.45 5.66 24.30
CA PRO A 186 -14.65 7.10 24.28
C PRO A 186 -15.93 7.49 23.54
N GLU A 187 -16.60 8.57 23.96
CA GLU A 187 -17.87 9.04 23.36
C GLU A 187 -17.86 9.09 21.83
N LYS A 188 -16.84 9.74 21.25
CA LYS A 188 -16.64 9.86 19.79
C LYS A 188 -16.47 8.53 19.04
N ALA A 189 -16.31 7.43 19.79
CA ALA A 189 -16.08 6.11 19.26
C ALA A 189 -17.26 5.14 19.44
N ARG A 190 -18.36 5.57 20.08
CA ARG A 190 -19.52 4.73 20.39
C ARG A 190 -20.44 4.53 19.20
N PHE A 191 -20.69 5.60 18.45
CA PHE A 191 -21.65 5.62 17.34
C PHE A 191 -21.00 5.99 16.03
N HIS A 192 -21.59 5.46 14.96
CA HIS A 192 -21.33 5.83 13.60
C HIS A 192 -22.62 6.41 12.98
N ILE A 193 -22.54 7.62 12.43
CA ILE A 193 -23.70 8.37 11.97
C ILE A 193 -23.49 8.83 10.53
N ASP A 194 -24.52 8.64 9.71
CA ASP A 194 -24.62 9.18 8.36
C ASP A 194 -25.80 10.18 8.30
N LEU A 195 -25.52 11.43 7.92
CA LEU A 195 -26.55 12.44 7.68
C LEU A 195 -27.21 12.22 6.31
N ASP A 196 -28.52 12.01 6.30
CA ASP A 196 -29.35 11.92 5.11
C ASP A 196 -29.98 13.28 4.80
N LEU A 197 -29.54 13.85 3.69
CA LEU A 197 -29.99 15.15 3.21
C LEU A 197 -31.33 14.99 2.47
N THR A 198 -32.23 15.92 2.73
CA THR A 198 -33.50 16.03 2.02
C THR A 198 -33.35 17.04 0.90
N THR A 199 -33.52 16.61 -0.35
CA THR A 199 -33.47 17.47 -1.54
C THR A 199 -34.87 17.94 -1.90
N THR A 200 -35.05 19.23 -2.15
CA THR A 200 -36.28 19.77 -2.77
C THR A 200 -36.21 19.68 -4.30
N GLN A 201 -35.00 19.73 -4.86
CA GLN A 201 -34.70 19.45 -6.27
C GLN A 201 -33.39 18.66 -6.36
N GLY A 202 -33.34 17.62 -7.21
CA GLY A 202 -32.28 16.62 -7.21
C GLY A 202 -31.83 16.20 -8.62
N ASN A 203 -31.59 17.17 -9.50
CA ASN A 203 -31.26 16.95 -10.91
C ASN A 203 -29.83 17.41 -11.25
N VAL A 204 -29.02 16.48 -11.75
CA VAL A 204 -27.69 16.74 -12.31
C VAL A 204 -27.80 16.76 -13.84
N GLU A 205 -27.23 17.76 -14.49
CA GLU A 205 -27.30 17.90 -15.94
C GLU A 205 -26.50 16.84 -16.70
N GLY A 206 -27.09 16.29 -17.76
CA GLY A 206 -26.47 15.28 -18.61
C GLY A 206 -25.18 15.74 -19.30
N GLU A 207 -25.14 16.98 -19.78
CA GLU A 207 -23.97 17.57 -20.46
C GLU A 207 -22.73 17.61 -19.55
N LEU A 208 -22.92 17.86 -18.24
CA LEU A 208 -21.84 17.78 -17.26
C LEU A 208 -21.27 16.35 -17.17
N VAL A 209 -22.14 15.33 -17.18
CA VAL A 209 -21.71 13.93 -17.13
C VAL A 209 -20.88 13.58 -18.36
N GLU A 210 -21.31 14.01 -19.55
CA GLU A 210 -20.57 13.81 -20.80
C GLU A 210 -19.22 14.55 -20.80
N SER A 211 -19.18 15.76 -20.24
CA SER A 211 -17.95 16.54 -20.10
C SER A 211 -16.95 15.87 -19.15
N LEU A 212 -17.43 15.35 -18.02
CA LEU A 212 -16.62 14.58 -17.07
C LEU A 212 -16.10 13.28 -17.70
N ASP A 213 -16.94 12.54 -18.41
CA ASP A 213 -16.56 11.32 -19.12
C ASP A 213 -15.51 11.59 -20.22
N ARG A 214 -15.72 12.61 -21.07
CA ARG A 214 -14.73 13.03 -22.08
C ARG A 214 -13.39 13.41 -21.43
N THR A 215 -13.44 14.11 -20.29
CA THR A 215 -12.24 14.48 -19.54
C THR A 215 -11.47 13.24 -19.09
N LEU A 216 -12.16 12.23 -18.54
CA LEU A 216 -11.54 10.96 -18.13
C LEU A 216 -10.97 10.17 -19.31
N ARG A 217 -11.68 10.13 -20.44
CA ARG A 217 -11.20 9.49 -21.69
C ARG A 217 -9.97 10.15 -22.28
N SER A 218 -9.83 11.47 -22.11
CA SER A 218 -8.62 12.20 -22.50
C SER A 218 -7.46 11.91 -21.54
N LEU A 219 -7.74 11.89 -20.23
CA LEU A 219 -6.74 11.55 -19.21
C LEU A 219 -6.20 10.13 -19.34
N GLN A 220 -7.04 9.18 -19.76
CA GLN A 220 -6.64 7.79 -20.04
C GLN A 220 -5.55 7.72 -21.13
N ILE A 221 -5.62 8.57 -22.16
CA ILE A 221 -4.61 8.62 -23.22
C ILE A 221 -3.34 9.31 -22.71
N LEU A 222 -3.47 10.43 -22.00
CA LEU A 222 -2.32 11.22 -21.53
C LEU A 222 -1.53 10.54 -20.42
N PHE A 223 -2.19 9.71 -19.61
CA PHE A 223 -1.61 9.01 -18.49
C PHE A 223 -1.94 7.52 -18.59
N PRO A 224 -1.30 6.80 -19.54
CA PRO A 224 -1.57 5.38 -19.75
C PRO A 224 -1.23 4.58 -18.50
N GLU A 225 -1.91 3.44 -18.38
CA GLU A 225 -1.85 2.57 -17.22
C GLU A 225 -0.43 2.17 -16.80
N GLN A 226 -0.23 2.12 -15.49
CA GLN A 226 0.85 1.33 -14.89
C GLN A 226 0.22 0.04 -14.39
N ASP A 227 0.63 -1.12 -14.91
CA ASP A 227 0.10 -2.41 -14.49
C ASP A 227 0.59 -2.73 -13.05
N PRO A 228 -0.27 -2.64 -12.01
CA PRO A 228 0.11 -2.96 -10.64
C PRO A 228 0.43 -4.45 -10.46
N LEU A 229 0.05 -5.29 -11.43
CA LEU A 229 0.30 -6.73 -11.44
C LEU A 229 1.46 -7.10 -12.37
N ALA A 230 2.26 -6.16 -12.89
CA ALA A 230 3.36 -6.48 -13.82
C ALA A 230 4.35 -7.50 -13.25
N ASP A 231 4.80 -7.28 -12.00
CA ASP A 231 5.71 -8.19 -11.31
C ASP A 231 5.04 -9.54 -11.03
N PHE A 232 3.77 -9.52 -10.62
CA PHE A 232 2.98 -10.72 -10.34
C PHE A 232 2.70 -11.55 -11.61
N ARG A 233 2.40 -10.90 -12.73
CA ARG A 233 2.24 -11.49 -14.07
C ARG A 233 3.53 -12.18 -14.51
N THR A 234 4.65 -11.49 -14.36
CA THR A 234 5.97 -12.03 -14.66
C THR A 234 6.26 -13.27 -13.79
N ALA A 235 5.99 -13.21 -12.49
CA ALA A 235 6.17 -14.33 -11.59
C ALA A 235 5.24 -15.51 -11.91
N PHE A 236 3.98 -15.25 -12.25
CA PHE A 236 3.00 -16.27 -12.65
C PHE A 236 3.41 -16.96 -13.95
N GLN A 237 3.75 -16.20 -14.99
CA GLN A 237 4.19 -16.76 -16.27
C GLN A 237 5.43 -17.63 -16.10
N ARG A 238 6.39 -17.22 -15.27
CA ARG A 238 7.63 -17.98 -15.04
C ARG A 238 7.40 -19.28 -14.26
N ARG A 239 6.46 -19.28 -13.31
CA ARG A 239 6.20 -20.45 -12.47
C ARG A 239 5.25 -21.46 -13.12
N TYR A 240 4.23 -20.96 -13.81
CA TYR A 240 3.09 -21.73 -14.27
C TYR A 240 2.96 -21.76 -15.79
N GLU A 241 3.82 -21.05 -16.53
CA GLU A 241 3.90 -21.07 -18.00
C GLU A 241 2.57 -20.70 -18.70
N GLY A 242 1.67 -20.00 -18.01
CA GLY A 242 0.33 -19.64 -18.51
C GLY A 242 -0.74 -20.70 -18.25
N GLY A 243 -0.42 -21.78 -17.53
CA GLY A 243 -1.37 -22.81 -17.12
C GLY A 243 -2.49 -22.29 -16.21
N GLU A 244 -3.61 -23.00 -16.20
CA GLU A 244 -4.70 -22.75 -15.25
C GLU A 244 -4.41 -23.44 -13.91
N VAL A 245 -4.31 -22.64 -12.85
CA VAL A 245 -3.84 -23.08 -11.53
C VAL A 245 -4.91 -22.81 -10.47
N PRO A 246 -5.15 -23.71 -9.51
CA PRO A 246 -6.00 -23.43 -8.36
C PRO A 246 -5.57 -22.13 -7.66
N LEU A 247 -6.51 -21.21 -7.44
CA LEU A 247 -6.23 -19.92 -6.83
C LEU A 247 -5.65 -20.08 -5.42
N GLY A 248 -6.11 -21.10 -4.67
CA GLY A 248 -5.54 -21.46 -3.38
C GLY A 248 -4.03 -21.76 -3.43
N GLU A 249 -3.54 -22.40 -4.49
CA GLU A 249 -2.11 -22.66 -4.68
C GLU A 249 -1.35 -21.35 -4.97
N VAL A 250 -1.90 -20.50 -5.83
CA VAL A 250 -1.30 -19.20 -6.17
C VAL A 250 -1.20 -18.30 -4.93
N LEU A 251 -2.25 -18.32 -4.09
CA LEU A 251 -2.38 -17.52 -2.88
C LEU A 251 -1.67 -18.13 -1.66
N ASP A 252 -1.09 -19.32 -1.78
CA ASP A 252 -0.40 -19.94 -0.65
C ASP A 252 0.88 -19.18 -0.30
N PHE A 253 1.07 -18.92 1.00
CA PHE A 253 2.20 -18.13 1.49
C PHE A 253 3.51 -18.92 1.56
N ARG A 254 3.49 -20.25 1.48
CA ARG A 254 4.67 -21.10 1.64
C ARG A 254 5.13 -21.72 0.33
N SER A 255 4.17 -22.08 -0.50
CA SER A 255 4.34 -22.80 -1.74
C SER A 255 3.90 -21.99 -2.95
N GLY A 256 3.09 -20.93 -2.80
CA GLY A 256 2.55 -20.10 -3.88
C GLY A 256 3.40 -18.87 -4.24
N LEU A 257 2.78 -17.86 -4.85
CA LEU A 257 3.43 -16.62 -5.29
C LEU A 257 3.40 -15.49 -4.26
N MET A 258 2.67 -15.67 -3.15
CA MET A 258 2.49 -14.61 -2.14
C MET A 258 3.77 -14.25 -1.37
N GLU A 259 4.67 -15.20 -1.11
CA GLU A 259 5.96 -14.92 -0.45
C GLU A 259 6.86 -14.02 -1.33
N THR A 260 6.83 -14.26 -2.65
CA THR A 260 7.70 -13.58 -3.62
C THR A 260 7.31 -12.12 -3.88
N THR A 261 6.04 -11.78 -3.65
CA THR A 261 5.50 -10.44 -3.95
C THR A 261 5.34 -9.56 -2.70
N PHE A 262 5.32 -10.15 -1.51
CA PHE A 262 5.01 -9.44 -0.24
C PHE A 262 5.97 -9.75 0.93
N SER A 263 7.16 -10.30 0.66
CA SER A 263 8.19 -10.69 1.64
C SER A 263 8.19 -9.86 2.94
N ALA A 264 7.97 -10.56 4.05
CA ALA A 264 8.19 -10.04 5.40
C ALA A 264 9.67 -9.66 5.57
N GLY A 265 9.94 -8.40 5.95
CA GLY A 265 11.30 -7.92 6.15
C GLY A 265 11.98 -8.54 7.38
N SER A 266 13.30 -8.67 7.35
CA SER A 266 14.08 -9.14 8.50
C SER A 266 13.90 -8.20 9.70
N ALA A 267 13.67 -8.78 10.88
CA ALA A 267 13.58 -8.03 12.13
C ALA A 267 14.93 -7.40 12.50
N LEU A 268 16.05 -8.10 12.23
CA LEU A 268 17.40 -7.58 12.42
C LEU A 268 17.69 -6.41 11.45
N ALA A 269 17.36 -6.57 10.16
CA ALA A 269 17.50 -5.50 9.18
C ALA A 269 16.66 -4.26 9.57
N SER A 270 15.45 -4.48 10.08
CA SER A 270 14.56 -3.41 10.56
C SER A 270 15.10 -2.71 11.81
N ARG A 271 15.62 -3.47 12.79
CA ARG A 271 16.31 -2.94 13.99
C ARG A 271 17.53 -2.11 13.63
N ALA A 272 18.34 -2.58 12.67
CA ALA A 272 19.50 -1.87 12.15
C ALA A 272 19.15 -0.66 11.27
N GLY A 273 17.86 -0.44 10.97
CA GLY A 273 17.40 0.67 10.15
C GLY A 273 17.65 0.49 8.66
N VAL A 274 17.93 -0.74 8.19
CA VAL A 274 18.01 -1.07 6.77
C VAL A 274 16.60 -1.09 6.21
N VAL A 275 16.19 0.05 5.65
CA VAL A 275 14.99 0.09 4.81
C VAL A 275 15.38 -0.62 3.51
N GLY A 276 14.50 -1.48 2.99
CA GLY A 276 14.72 -2.06 1.66
C GLY A 276 14.89 -0.97 0.62
N PRO A 277 15.14 -1.35 -0.65
CA PRO A 277 14.72 -0.45 -1.71
C PRO A 277 13.25 -0.15 -1.37
N ARG A 278 12.98 1.11 -1.00
CA ARG A 278 11.70 1.67 -1.36
C ARG A 278 11.57 1.20 -2.81
N THR A 279 10.46 0.52 -3.16
CA THR A 279 9.95 0.74 -4.50
C THR A 279 9.97 2.24 -4.58
N SER A 280 11.01 2.75 -5.22
CA SER A 280 11.25 4.16 -5.33
C SER A 280 9.91 4.63 -5.83
N THR A 281 9.38 5.70 -5.24
CA THR A 281 8.65 6.67 -6.04
C THR A 281 9.30 6.58 -7.41
N GLY A 282 8.61 5.95 -8.38
CA GLY A 282 9.25 5.55 -9.63
C GLY A 282 10.10 6.72 -10.08
N GLU A 283 11.30 6.47 -10.63
CA GLU A 283 12.06 7.51 -11.35
C GLU A 283 11.08 8.58 -11.76
N ARG A 284 11.17 9.78 -11.14
CA ARG A 284 10.11 10.78 -11.11
C ARG A 284 9.92 11.30 -12.54
N ARG A 285 9.41 10.43 -13.40
CA ARG A 285 9.25 10.60 -14.80
C ARG A 285 8.18 11.65 -14.87
N VAL A 286 8.56 12.77 -15.43
CA VAL A 286 7.62 13.82 -15.72
C VAL A 286 6.83 13.31 -16.93
N PRO A 287 5.52 13.07 -16.81
CA PRO A 287 4.71 12.73 -17.98
C PRO A 287 4.78 13.88 -18.97
N GLU A 288 4.83 13.56 -20.25
CA GLU A 288 4.97 14.56 -21.30
C GLU A 288 3.84 15.60 -21.26
N ALA A 289 2.61 15.16 -21.05
CA ALA A 289 1.46 16.04 -20.87
C ALA A 289 1.64 17.02 -19.70
N ALA A 290 2.24 16.56 -18.59
CA ALA A 290 2.51 17.41 -17.43
C ALA A 290 3.59 18.45 -17.73
N LEU A 291 4.62 18.08 -18.48
CA LEU A 291 5.66 19.03 -18.91
C LEU A 291 5.08 20.09 -19.85
N ARG A 292 4.31 19.68 -20.86
CA ARG A 292 3.64 20.60 -21.81
C ARG A 292 2.72 21.59 -21.09
N ALA A 293 1.94 21.12 -20.12
CA ALA A 293 1.07 21.98 -19.32
C ALA A 293 1.86 23.02 -18.52
N TYR A 294 2.99 22.61 -17.94
CA TYR A 294 3.85 23.50 -17.17
C TYR A 294 4.55 24.54 -18.06
N ASP A 295 5.08 24.12 -19.22
CA ASP A 295 5.74 25.03 -20.17
C ASP A 295 4.74 26.04 -20.76
N HIS A 296 3.53 25.59 -21.15
CA HIS A 296 2.47 26.49 -21.62
C HIS A 296 2.14 27.58 -20.61
N TRP A 297 1.98 27.21 -19.34
CA TRP A 297 1.72 28.17 -18.28
C TRP A 297 2.91 29.12 -18.08
N ARG A 298 4.15 28.61 -18.12
CA ARG A 298 5.36 29.43 -17.96
C ARG A 298 5.47 30.48 -19.08
N GLU A 299 5.08 30.13 -20.29
CA GLU A 299 5.18 31.01 -21.47
C GLU A 299 4.03 32.03 -21.56
N THR A 300 2.80 31.61 -21.20
CA THR A 300 1.60 32.41 -21.45
C THR A 300 0.98 33.03 -20.20
N GLY A 301 1.32 32.52 -19.01
CA GLY A 301 0.67 32.84 -17.75
C GLY A 301 -0.77 32.30 -17.62
N ARG A 302 -1.26 31.50 -18.59
CA ARG A 302 -2.65 31.00 -18.62
C ARG A 302 -2.75 29.52 -18.21
N PRO A 303 -3.90 29.07 -17.68
CA PRO A 303 -4.16 27.66 -17.43
C PRO A 303 -4.06 26.82 -18.70
N TYR A 304 -3.54 25.60 -18.57
CA TYR A 304 -3.48 24.66 -19.68
C TYR A 304 -4.82 23.96 -19.87
N ASP A 305 -5.45 24.15 -21.04
CA ASP A 305 -6.67 23.44 -21.42
C ASP A 305 -6.34 22.21 -22.26
N MET A 306 -6.66 21.04 -21.72
CA MET A 306 -6.45 19.76 -22.38
C MET A 306 -7.63 19.32 -23.28
N ALA A 307 -8.67 20.13 -23.45
CA ALA A 307 -9.81 19.80 -24.34
C ALA A 307 -9.43 19.59 -25.81
N ALA A 308 -8.29 20.14 -26.25
CA ALA A 308 -7.77 19.94 -27.60
C ALA A 308 -7.14 18.54 -27.82
N HIS A 309 -6.89 17.76 -26.76
CA HIS A 309 -6.36 16.41 -26.89
C HIS A 309 -7.44 15.43 -27.34
N ALA A 310 -7.01 14.39 -28.05
CA ALA A 310 -7.89 13.28 -28.38
C ALA A 310 -8.41 12.61 -27.09
N ALA A 311 -9.68 12.21 -27.12
CA ALA A 311 -10.30 11.35 -26.12
C ALA A 311 -10.39 9.92 -26.66
N ALA A 312 -10.20 8.93 -25.79
CA ALA A 312 -10.43 7.54 -26.18
C ALA A 312 -11.87 7.34 -26.67
N GLU A 313 -12.08 6.42 -27.61
CA GLU A 313 -13.43 6.07 -28.08
C GLU A 313 -14.28 5.48 -26.94
N ARG A 314 -13.66 4.66 -26.08
CA ARG A 314 -14.28 4.05 -24.89
C ARG A 314 -13.47 4.36 -23.64
N GLY A 315 -14.15 4.79 -22.57
CA GLY A 315 -13.53 5.09 -21.29
C GLY A 315 -13.43 3.88 -20.37
N VAL A 316 -12.32 3.74 -19.66
CA VAL A 316 -12.11 2.68 -18.66
C VAL A 316 -12.76 2.98 -17.31
N ALA A 317 -12.99 4.27 -17.01
CA ALA A 317 -13.59 4.68 -15.74
C ALA A 317 -15.04 4.20 -15.65
N ARG A 318 -15.38 3.57 -14.51
CA ARG A 318 -16.70 3.05 -14.19
C ARG A 318 -17.45 3.90 -13.18
N SER A 319 -16.78 4.89 -12.60
CA SER A 319 -17.43 5.98 -11.86
C SER A 319 -16.57 7.24 -11.88
N VAL A 320 -17.23 8.39 -11.73
CA VAL A 320 -16.57 9.69 -11.58
C VAL A 320 -17.06 10.39 -10.33
N GLN A 321 -16.15 11.08 -9.65
CA GLN A 321 -16.46 11.99 -8.57
C GLN A 321 -15.97 13.40 -8.92
N ALA A 322 -16.83 14.39 -8.73
CA ALA A 322 -16.53 15.79 -9.00
C ALA A 322 -17.17 16.72 -7.96
N ALA A 323 -16.50 17.81 -7.62
CA ALA A 323 -17.11 18.92 -6.88
C ALA A 323 -17.88 19.80 -7.86
N LEU A 324 -19.11 20.17 -7.53
CA LEU A 324 -19.98 20.97 -8.39
C LEU A 324 -19.72 22.46 -8.13
N LEU A 325 -19.73 23.26 -9.20
CA LEU A 325 -19.57 24.72 -9.16
C LEU A 325 -20.85 25.41 -9.63
N ASP A 326 -21.18 26.56 -9.04
CA ASP A 326 -22.23 27.41 -9.60
C ASP A 326 -21.69 28.14 -10.82
N ASN A 327 -22.42 28.05 -11.93
CA ASN A 327 -22.04 28.59 -13.23
C ASN A 327 -22.21 30.11 -13.30
N HIS A 328 -22.86 30.73 -12.32
CA HIS A 328 -22.92 32.18 -12.21
C HIS A 328 -21.55 32.72 -11.80
N GLU A 329 -20.84 33.32 -12.76
CA GLU A 329 -19.57 34.08 -12.65
C GLU A 329 -18.25 33.31 -12.85
N ASN A 330 -18.25 31.97 -12.92
CA ASN A 330 -17.05 31.18 -13.18
C ASN A 330 -17.29 30.19 -14.32
N ALA A 331 -16.48 30.26 -15.38
CA ALA A 331 -16.60 29.52 -16.65
C ALA A 331 -16.49 27.97 -16.55
N PHE A 332 -16.64 27.39 -15.35
CA PHE A 332 -16.47 25.98 -15.05
C PHE A 332 -17.67 25.42 -14.28
N ASP A 333 -18.08 24.21 -14.62
CA ASP A 333 -19.23 23.53 -13.99
C ASP A 333 -18.81 22.62 -12.84
N ALA A 334 -17.56 22.16 -12.85
CA ALA A 334 -17.07 21.19 -11.88
C ALA A 334 -15.54 21.17 -11.72
N VAL A 335 -15.10 20.66 -10.57
CA VAL A 335 -13.72 20.23 -10.31
C VAL A 335 -13.68 18.71 -10.28
N LEU A 336 -12.88 18.10 -11.15
CA LEU A 336 -12.67 16.65 -11.14
C LEU A 336 -11.92 16.24 -9.87
N LEU A 337 -12.51 15.36 -9.07
CA LEU A 337 -11.87 14.80 -7.87
C LEU A 337 -11.19 13.47 -8.19
N SER A 338 -11.90 12.58 -8.90
CA SER A 338 -11.35 11.29 -9.31
C SER A 338 -12.20 10.59 -10.37
N GLY A 339 -11.55 9.90 -11.33
CA GLY A 339 -12.15 8.79 -12.07
C GLY A 339 -11.69 7.46 -11.48
N GLN A 340 -12.58 6.46 -11.41
CA GLN A 340 -12.27 5.17 -10.78
C GLN A 340 -12.60 4.01 -11.72
N GLU A 341 -11.64 3.10 -11.87
CA GLU A 341 -11.81 1.80 -12.52
C GLU A 341 -12.19 0.77 -11.45
N ARG A 342 -13.33 1.01 -10.79
CA ARG A 342 -13.86 0.17 -9.71
C ARG A 342 -15.30 -0.19 -10.04
N ALA A 343 -15.90 -1.11 -9.28
CA ALA A 343 -17.34 -1.29 -9.30
C ALA A 343 -18.10 0.07 -9.26
N PRO A 344 -19.04 0.31 -10.18
CA PRO A 344 -19.63 1.62 -10.45
C PRO A 344 -20.41 2.18 -9.26
N LEU A 345 -20.95 1.30 -8.41
CA LEU A 345 -21.75 1.64 -7.25
C LEU A 345 -20.95 1.75 -5.95
N ALA A 346 -19.62 1.58 -5.99
CA ALA A 346 -18.80 1.48 -4.78
C ALA A 346 -18.87 2.70 -3.84
N SER A 347 -19.06 3.89 -4.41
CA SER A 347 -19.22 5.14 -3.66
C SER A 347 -20.64 5.36 -3.13
N LEU A 348 -21.63 4.63 -3.68
CA LEU A 348 -23.05 4.74 -3.37
C LEU A 348 -23.49 3.69 -2.33
N ALA A 349 -22.97 2.46 -2.46
CA ALA A 349 -23.48 1.26 -1.80
C ALA A 349 -23.65 1.42 -0.28
N ARG A 350 -22.63 1.96 0.42
CA ARG A 350 -22.67 2.17 1.86
C ARG A 350 -23.88 3.03 2.32
N PHE A 351 -24.29 4.00 1.51
CA PHE A 351 -25.39 4.91 1.86
C PHE A 351 -26.77 4.38 1.48
N ALA A 352 -26.84 3.16 0.92
CA ALA A 352 -28.08 2.47 0.63
C ALA A 352 -28.48 1.47 1.71
N VAL A 353 -27.55 0.96 2.52
CA VAL A 353 -27.87 -0.10 3.48
C VAL A 353 -28.93 0.31 4.50
N SER A 354 -29.90 -0.58 4.66
CA SER A 354 -31.11 -0.41 5.48
C SER A 354 -31.96 0.79 5.07
N ARG A 355 -31.94 1.14 3.77
CA ARG A 355 -32.76 2.19 3.15
C ARG A 355 -33.40 1.64 1.88
N PRO A 356 -34.61 1.04 1.97
CA PRO A 356 -35.20 0.27 0.89
C PRO A 356 -35.25 0.98 -0.47
N GLU A 357 -35.61 2.26 -0.49
CA GLU A 357 -35.69 3.05 -1.73
C GLU A 357 -34.34 3.20 -2.43
N ARG A 358 -33.26 3.39 -1.65
CA ARG A 358 -31.89 3.53 -2.16
C ARG A 358 -31.34 2.18 -2.62
N GLU A 359 -31.57 1.11 -1.87
CA GLU A 359 -31.19 -0.26 -2.28
C GLU A 359 -31.87 -0.62 -3.60
N GLN A 360 -33.18 -0.36 -3.71
CA GLN A 360 -33.92 -0.61 -4.94
C GLN A 360 -33.39 0.21 -6.12
N ALA A 361 -32.94 1.45 -5.90
CA ALA A 361 -32.29 2.25 -6.94
C ALA A 361 -30.97 1.63 -7.42
N LEU A 362 -30.16 1.07 -6.51
CA LEU A 362 -28.93 0.35 -6.87
C LEU A 362 -29.23 -0.91 -7.69
N HIS A 363 -30.22 -1.71 -7.26
CA HIS A 363 -30.62 -2.91 -7.99
C HIS A 363 -31.21 -2.60 -9.37
N ARG A 364 -32.02 -1.53 -9.50
CA ARG A 364 -32.53 -1.06 -10.81
C ARG A 364 -31.39 -0.67 -11.74
N TRP A 365 -30.36 0.01 -11.23
CA TRP A 365 -29.20 0.39 -12.03
C TRP A 365 -28.45 -0.86 -12.53
N LEU A 366 -28.25 -1.87 -11.68
CA LEU A 366 -27.61 -3.13 -12.07
C LEU A 366 -28.42 -3.92 -13.09
N ALA A 367 -29.74 -4.01 -12.89
CA ALA A 367 -30.64 -4.72 -13.81
C ALA A 367 -30.69 -4.07 -15.21
N ALA A 368 -30.51 -2.75 -15.30
CA ALA A 368 -30.50 -2.02 -16.56
C ALA A 368 -29.34 -2.39 -17.50
N ALA A 369 -28.30 -3.07 -16.99
CA ALA A 369 -27.16 -3.54 -17.77
C ALA A 369 -27.44 -4.82 -18.57
N GLY A 370 -28.54 -5.54 -18.28
CA GLY A 370 -28.82 -6.87 -18.86
C GLY A 370 -27.95 -7.98 -18.25
N GLN A 371 -28.48 -9.22 -18.26
CA GLN A 371 -27.69 -10.43 -18.00
C GLN A 371 -28.07 -11.49 -19.03
N ASP A 372 -27.08 -11.97 -19.80
CA ASP A 372 -27.24 -13.12 -20.70
C ASP A 372 -26.78 -14.41 -20.00
N ASP A 373 -27.24 -15.58 -20.43
CA ASP A 373 -26.87 -16.87 -19.79
C ASP A 373 -25.35 -17.17 -19.87
N ASP A 374 -24.66 -16.62 -20.88
CA ASP A 374 -23.20 -16.71 -21.06
C ASP A 374 -22.41 -15.71 -20.19
N ASP A 375 -23.09 -14.89 -19.38
CA ASP A 375 -22.41 -13.89 -18.54
C ASP A 375 -21.54 -14.51 -17.44
N PRO A 376 -20.42 -13.82 -17.10
CA PRO A 376 -19.59 -14.23 -15.98
C PRO A 376 -20.36 -14.19 -14.66
N ILE A 377 -19.98 -15.07 -13.75
CA ILE A 377 -20.33 -14.98 -12.34
C ILE A 377 -19.72 -13.69 -11.78
N ILE A 378 -20.57 -12.74 -11.40
CA ILE A 378 -20.13 -11.51 -10.74
C ILE A 378 -20.14 -11.75 -9.23
N ALA A 379 -18.99 -11.57 -8.58
CA ALA A 379 -18.83 -11.84 -7.17
C ALA A 379 -18.29 -10.64 -6.39
N GLU A 380 -18.90 -10.32 -5.26
CA GLU A 380 -18.40 -9.29 -4.36
C GLU A 380 -17.19 -9.78 -3.56
N LEU A 381 -16.08 -9.04 -3.62
CA LEU A 381 -14.94 -9.25 -2.74
C LEU A 381 -15.18 -8.58 -1.39
N VAL A 382 -15.15 -9.34 -0.29
CA VAL A 382 -15.41 -8.84 1.07
C VAL A 382 -14.23 -9.13 1.98
N HIS A 383 -13.69 -8.09 2.60
CA HIS A 383 -12.61 -8.16 3.57
C HIS A 383 -12.72 -6.98 4.52
N THR A 384 -12.35 -7.19 5.78
CA THR A 384 -12.08 -6.11 6.74
C THR A 384 -10.86 -6.47 7.58
N PRO A 385 -9.94 -5.52 7.82
CA PRO A 385 -8.87 -5.71 8.80
C PRO A 385 -9.35 -5.51 10.25
N GLY A 386 -10.65 -5.25 10.47
CA GLY A 386 -11.25 -4.95 11.78
C GLY A 386 -11.26 -3.46 12.13
N GLY A 387 -11.95 -3.11 13.20
CA GLY A 387 -12.03 -1.76 13.73
C GLY A 387 -12.88 -0.79 12.90
N ARG A 388 -12.63 0.52 13.07
CA ARG A 388 -13.52 1.58 12.56
C ARG A 388 -13.69 1.61 11.04
N ILE A 389 -12.76 1.03 10.28
CA ILE A 389 -12.86 1.00 8.82
C ILE A 389 -14.09 0.22 8.36
N GLY A 390 -14.54 -0.77 9.15
CA GLY A 390 -15.72 -1.55 8.84
C GLY A 390 -17.01 -0.73 8.70
N ASN A 391 -17.12 0.41 9.41
CA ASN A 391 -18.20 1.39 9.21
C ASN A 391 -18.29 1.94 7.77
N VAL A 392 -17.17 1.90 7.03
CA VAL A 392 -17.06 2.37 5.64
C VAL A 392 -17.28 1.24 4.64
N LEU A 393 -17.10 -0.01 5.06
CA LEU A 393 -17.15 -1.20 4.21
C LEU A 393 -18.53 -1.87 4.19
N HIS A 394 -19.32 -1.61 5.24
CA HIS A 394 -20.70 -2.07 5.37
C HIS A 394 -21.61 -1.49 4.27
N ARG A 395 -22.46 -2.35 3.70
CA ARG A 395 -23.25 -2.08 2.48
C ARG A 395 -24.31 -3.18 2.25
N PRO A 396 -25.30 -2.95 1.36
CA PRO A 396 -26.22 -3.98 0.90
C PRO A 396 -25.48 -5.05 0.08
N ALA A 397 -26.08 -6.25 -0.01
CA ALA A 397 -25.67 -7.24 -1.00
C ALA A 397 -26.19 -6.81 -2.37
N VAL A 398 -25.30 -6.41 -3.28
CA VAL A 398 -25.67 -5.97 -4.62
C VAL A 398 -25.54 -7.07 -5.66
N HIS A 399 -24.73 -8.11 -5.38
CA HIS A 399 -24.64 -9.33 -6.17
C HIS A 399 -24.98 -10.57 -5.33
N ALA A 400 -25.47 -11.62 -5.97
CA ALA A 400 -25.81 -12.88 -5.31
C ALA A 400 -24.58 -13.71 -4.88
N ARG A 401 -23.43 -13.48 -5.51
CA ARG A 401 -22.19 -14.22 -5.24
C ARG A 401 -21.21 -13.35 -4.47
N THR A 402 -20.54 -13.95 -3.47
CA THR A 402 -19.65 -13.25 -2.53
C THR A 402 -18.43 -14.10 -2.27
N LEU A 403 -17.24 -13.52 -2.40
CA LEU A 403 -15.97 -14.09 -1.98
C LEU A 403 -15.52 -13.38 -0.69
N ALA A 404 -15.84 -13.98 0.46
CA ALA A 404 -15.48 -13.45 1.77
C ALA A 404 -14.08 -13.94 2.18
N LEU A 405 -13.21 -13.01 2.56
CA LEU A 405 -11.87 -13.28 3.09
C LEU A 405 -11.84 -13.09 4.61
N LYS A 406 -10.66 -13.27 5.21
CA LYS A 406 -10.44 -13.09 6.64
C LYS A 406 -11.05 -11.76 7.14
N GLY A 407 -11.84 -11.86 8.21
CA GLY A 407 -12.51 -10.73 8.86
C GLY A 407 -13.96 -10.52 8.44
N ALA A 408 -14.41 -11.14 7.34
CA ALA A 408 -15.78 -11.04 6.83
C ALA A 408 -16.52 -12.40 6.87
N GLU A 409 -17.84 -12.34 6.73
CA GLU A 409 -18.77 -13.48 6.66
C GLU A 409 -19.59 -13.48 5.34
N GLY A 410 -20.41 -14.51 5.14
CA GLY A 410 -21.37 -14.59 4.03
C GLY A 410 -20.74 -14.96 2.67
N GLY A 411 -19.60 -15.65 2.67
CA GLY A 411 -18.97 -16.14 1.44
C GLY A 411 -19.78 -17.27 0.78
N THR A 412 -20.26 -17.04 -0.44
CA THR A 412 -20.99 -18.04 -1.24
C THR A 412 -20.12 -18.70 -2.32
N LEU A 413 -18.95 -18.11 -2.61
CA LEU A 413 -17.87 -18.70 -3.40
C LEU A 413 -16.72 -19.09 -2.48
N ASP A 414 -16.28 -20.33 -2.60
CA ASP A 414 -15.08 -20.82 -1.91
C ASP A 414 -13.81 -20.45 -2.68
N LEU A 415 -12.79 -20.00 -1.96
CA LEU A 415 -11.49 -19.63 -2.55
C LEU A 415 -10.81 -20.82 -3.25
N GLY A 416 -10.97 -22.03 -2.72
CA GLY A 416 -10.42 -23.26 -3.28
C GLY A 416 -11.10 -23.71 -4.58
N SER A 417 -12.35 -23.28 -4.80
CA SER A 417 -13.08 -23.56 -6.04
C SER A 417 -12.60 -22.74 -7.24
N LEU A 418 -11.86 -21.65 -7.00
CA LEU A 418 -11.44 -20.73 -8.05
C LEU A 418 -10.12 -21.16 -8.68
N ARG A 419 -9.98 -20.89 -9.98
CA ARG A 419 -8.76 -21.10 -10.75
C ARG A 419 -8.33 -19.81 -11.44
N LEU A 420 -7.02 -19.57 -11.47
CA LEU A 420 -6.39 -18.42 -12.10
C LEU A 420 -5.59 -18.88 -13.32
N SER A 421 -5.75 -18.18 -14.45
CA SER A 421 -4.93 -18.37 -15.65
C SER A 421 -4.44 -17.02 -16.16
N LEU A 422 -3.39 -17.03 -16.97
CA LEU A 422 -2.81 -15.85 -17.60
C LEU A 422 -2.91 -15.96 -19.12
N GLY A 423 -3.72 -15.11 -19.74
CA GLY A 423 -3.82 -14.96 -21.20
C GLY A 423 -3.12 -13.70 -21.71
N GLU A 424 -3.20 -13.46 -23.02
CA GLU A 424 -2.59 -12.29 -23.67
C GLU A 424 -3.08 -10.95 -23.09
N SER A 425 -4.36 -10.88 -22.72
CA SER A 425 -4.97 -9.65 -22.17
C SER A 425 -4.84 -9.51 -20.65
N GLY A 426 -4.29 -10.49 -19.93
CA GLY A 426 -4.24 -10.49 -18.47
C GLY A 426 -4.77 -11.74 -17.79
N PHE A 427 -4.99 -11.60 -16.49
CA PHE A 427 -5.45 -12.68 -15.64
C PHE A 427 -6.94 -12.96 -15.82
N ALA A 428 -7.30 -14.24 -15.76
CA ALA A 428 -8.69 -14.72 -15.78
C ALA A 428 -8.97 -15.61 -14.57
N LEU A 429 -10.12 -15.37 -13.93
CA LEU A 429 -10.65 -16.22 -12.86
C LEU A 429 -11.80 -17.07 -13.38
N ARG A 430 -11.84 -18.34 -12.99
CA ARG A 430 -12.94 -19.28 -13.29
C ARG A 430 -13.31 -20.09 -12.06
N GLU A 431 -14.57 -20.48 -11.96
CA GLU A 431 -15.03 -21.46 -10.99
C GLU A 431 -14.78 -22.86 -11.56
N GLY A 432 -14.01 -23.68 -10.85
CA GLY A 432 -13.52 -24.97 -11.36
C GLY A 432 -14.62 -25.98 -11.66
N ALA A 433 -15.74 -25.94 -10.93
CA ALA A 433 -16.86 -26.88 -11.13
C ALA A 433 -17.67 -26.57 -12.38
N SER A 434 -18.01 -25.29 -12.60
CA SER A 434 -18.84 -24.85 -13.72
C SER A 434 -18.04 -24.45 -14.96
N GLY A 435 -16.72 -24.21 -14.81
CA GLY A 435 -15.87 -23.61 -15.84
C GLY A 435 -16.21 -22.14 -16.15
N ARG A 436 -17.24 -21.59 -15.50
CA ARG A 436 -17.74 -20.23 -15.74
C ARG A 436 -16.73 -19.21 -15.25
N ARG A 437 -16.63 -18.12 -15.99
CA ARG A 437 -15.79 -16.97 -15.66
C ARG A 437 -16.28 -16.31 -14.38
N VAL A 438 -15.36 -15.87 -13.52
CA VAL A 438 -15.64 -15.11 -12.31
C VAL A 438 -15.05 -13.71 -12.45
N VAL A 439 -15.88 -12.67 -12.28
CA VAL A 439 -15.46 -11.27 -12.19
C VAL A 439 -15.64 -10.81 -10.76
N LEU A 440 -14.54 -10.42 -10.13
CA LEU A 440 -14.58 -9.83 -8.79
C LEU A 440 -14.97 -8.36 -8.90
N GLU A 441 -15.86 -7.91 -8.02
CA GLU A 441 -16.20 -6.51 -7.84
C GLU A 441 -16.01 -6.07 -6.39
N LEU A 442 -15.46 -4.87 -6.23
CA LEU A 442 -15.31 -4.21 -4.94
C LEU A 442 -16.32 -3.07 -4.82
N ASN A 443 -17.54 -3.38 -4.37
CA ASN A 443 -18.65 -2.43 -4.18
C ASN A 443 -18.55 -1.59 -2.90
N SER A 444 -17.34 -1.24 -2.48
CA SER A 444 -17.07 -0.37 -1.33
C SER A 444 -15.94 0.59 -1.66
N THR A 445 -15.72 1.64 -0.86
CA THR A 445 -14.56 2.54 -0.99
C THR A 445 -13.30 2.02 -0.25
N HIS A 446 -13.13 0.70 -0.13
CA HIS A 446 -11.96 0.12 0.56
C HIS A 446 -10.64 0.54 -0.10
N SER A 447 -9.69 1.05 0.70
CA SER A 447 -8.34 1.35 0.23
C SER A 447 -7.57 0.04 0.03
N VAL A 448 -7.17 -0.27 -1.21
CA VAL A 448 -6.54 -1.56 -1.56
C VAL A 448 -5.10 -1.65 -1.05
N ASP A 449 -4.29 -0.61 -1.23
CA ASP A 449 -2.86 -0.64 -0.91
C ASP A 449 -2.50 -0.31 0.55
N PHE A 450 -3.47 -0.35 1.46
CA PHE A 450 -3.18 -0.19 2.87
C PHE A 450 -2.37 -1.39 3.39
N ARG A 451 -1.22 -1.12 4.04
CA ARG A 451 -0.28 -2.17 4.50
C ARG A 451 -0.87 -3.14 5.52
N GLY A 452 -1.92 -2.75 6.24
CA GLY A 452 -2.60 -3.63 7.19
C GLY A 452 -3.61 -4.60 6.56
N ASN A 453 -3.85 -4.53 5.25
CA ASN A 453 -4.76 -5.45 4.57
C ASN A 453 -4.13 -6.83 4.36
N ASP A 454 -4.97 -7.86 4.29
CA ASP A 454 -4.54 -9.21 3.89
C ASP A 454 -3.90 -9.18 2.48
N PRO A 455 -2.68 -9.70 2.28
CA PRO A 455 -2.04 -9.75 0.97
C PRO A 455 -2.90 -10.43 -0.12
N ARG A 456 -3.69 -11.44 0.26
CA ARG A 456 -4.63 -12.12 -0.65
C ARG A 456 -5.74 -11.17 -1.10
N PHE A 457 -6.27 -10.37 -0.17
CA PHE A 457 -7.23 -9.30 -0.51
C PHE A 457 -6.61 -8.29 -1.47
N ARG A 458 -5.37 -7.85 -1.21
CA ARG A 458 -4.69 -6.86 -2.08
C ARG A 458 -4.56 -7.39 -3.51
N LEU A 459 -4.11 -8.63 -3.69
CA LEU A 459 -4.03 -9.24 -5.01
C LEU A 459 -5.41 -9.33 -5.67
N LEU A 460 -6.41 -9.88 -4.97
CA LEU A 460 -7.75 -10.08 -5.52
C LEU A 460 -8.44 -8.75 -5.85
N ALA A 461 -8.20 -7.71 -5.06
CA ALA A 461 -8.70 -6.37 -5.34
C ALA A 461 -8.00 -5.74 -6.56
N HIS A 462 -6.70 -5.97 -6.76
CA HIS A 462 -6.01 -5.56 -8.00
C HIS A 462 -6.49 -6.37 -9.22
N LEU A 463 -6.79 -7.66 -9.06
CA LEU A 463 -7.43 -8.50 -10.08
C LEU A 463 -8.86 -8.05 -10.43
N SER A 464 -9.58 -7.43 -9.48
CA SER A 464 -10.88 -6.78 -9.75
C SER A 464 -10.77 -5.51 -10.60
N GLY A 465 -9.55 -5.10 -10.97
CA GLY A 465 -9.28 -3.97 -11.85
C GLY A 465 -9.23 -2.61 -11.15
N VAL A 466 -9.27 -2.54 -9.81
CA VAL A 466 -9.28 -1.29 -9.05
C VAL A 466 -8.10 -0.39 -9.40
N ARG A 467 -8.38 0.69 -10.13
CA ARG A 467 -7.40 1.73 -10.51
C ARG A 467 -8.04 3.11 -10.47
N SER A 468 -7.23 4.16 -10.65
CA SER A 468 -7.69 5.54 -10.69
C SER A 468 -7.22 6.24 -11.95
N VAL A 469 -8.13 6.93 -12.62
CA VAL A 469 -7.84 7.82 -13.75
C VAL A 469 -7.77 9.25 -13.24
N GLY A 470 -6.69 9.95 -13.55
CA GLY A 470 -6.49 11.32 -13.08
C GLY A 470 -5.17 11.93 -13.55
N TRP A 471 -5.10 13.26 -13.52
CA TRP A 471 -3.88 13.99 -13.83
C TRP A 471 -2.76 13.73 -12.83
N ARG A 472 -1.54 13.53 -13.33
CA ARG A 472 -0.33 13.27 -12.55
C ARG A 472 0.79 14.24 -12.94
N TRP A 473 1.21 15.09 -12.00
CA TRP A 473 2.38 15.98 -12.19
C TRP A 473 3.72 15.23 -12.22
N GLY A 474 3.77 13.97 -11.77
CA GLY A 474 5.00 13.18 -11.70
C GLY A 474 6.10 13.91 -10.94
N GLY A 475 7.29 14.03 -11.55
CA GLY A 475 8.42 14.75 -10.95
C GLY A 475 8.18 16.24 -10.67
N LEU A 476 7.28 16.89 -11.40
CA LEU A 476 6.97 18.31 -11.22
C LEU A 476 6.22 18.58 -9.91
N SER A 477 5.64 17.56 -9.26
CA SER A 477 5.01 17.69 -7.94
C SER A 477 5.90 18.32 -6.86
N ALA A 478 7.22 18.31 -7.05
CA ALA A 478 8.19 18.91 -6.15
C ALA A 478 8.30 20.45 -6.25
N LEU A 479 7.78 21.06 -7.32
CA LEU A 479 7.83 22.50 -7.56
C LEU A 479 6.99 23.27 -6.54
N SER A 480 7.36 24.54 -6.31
CA SER A 480 6.64 25.41 -5.38
C SER A 480 5.31 25.91 -5.91
N HIS A 481 5.08 25.84 -7.22
CA HIS A 481 3.87 26.30 -7.88
C HIS A 481 3.55 25.38 -9.05
N LEU A 482 2.32 24.87 -9.08
CA LEU A 482 1.76 24.08 -10.17
C LEU A 482 0.49 24.78 -10.65
N PRO A 483 0.37 25.05 -11.96
CA PRO A 483 -0.75 25.79 -12.50
C PRO A 483 -2.04 24.97 -12.50
N ARG A 484 -3.16 25.67 -12.68
CA ARG A 484 -4.44 25.04 -12.97
C ARG A 484 -4.39 24.30 -14.31
N VAL A 485 -5.02 23.13 -14.37
CA VAL A 485 -5.28 22.37 -15.60
C VAL A 485 -6.77 22.20 -15.78
N THR A 486 -7.27 22.45 -16.99
CA THR A 486 -8.70 22.40 -17.34
C THR A 486 -8.95 21.50 -18.54
N CYS A 487 -10.18 21.05 -18.71
CA CYS A 487 -10.66 20.37 -19.91
C CYS A 487 -12.02 20.99 -20.25
N GLY A 488 -12.02 22.04 -21.05
CA GLY A 488 -13.20 22.87 -21.29
C GLY A 488 -13.73 23.43 -19.97
N ARG A 489 -14.99 23.11 -19.64
CA ARG A 489 -15.70 23.59 -18.43
C ARG A 489 -15.39 22.76 -17.17
N VAL A 490 -14.44 21.83 -17.21
CA VAL A 490 -14.02 21.02 -16.06
C VAL A 490 -12.62 21.43 -15.59
N ILE A 491 -12.48 21.79 -14.31
CA ILE A 491 -11.17 21.95 -13.68
C ILE A 491 -10.63 20.56 -13.34
N VAL A 492 -9.60 20.12 -14.07
CA VAL A 492 -8.97 18.80 -13.90
C VAL A 492 -8.04 18.79 -12.69
N ARG A 493 -7.27 19.86 -12.50
CA ARG A 493 -6.47 20.10 -11.31
C ARG A 493 -6.52 21.57 -10.93
N PRO A 494 -6.93 21.89 -9.68
CA PRO A 494 -6.79 23.23 -9.15
C PRO A 494 -5.33 23.65 -9.04
N GLU A 495 -5.09 24.95 -9.03
CA GLU A 495 -3.75 25.51 -8.82
C GLU A 495 -3.22 25.15 -7.43
N ARG A 496 -1.90 24.91 -7.31
CA ARG A 496 -1.27 24.44 -6.08
C ARG A 496 0.05 25.16 -5.82
N TRP A 497 0.26 25.53 -4.56
CA TRP A 497 1.50 26.14 -4.09
C TRP A 497 2.11 25.36 -2.93
N THR A 498 3.42 25.53 -2.72
CA THR A 498 4.14 24.98 -1.58
C THR A 498 5.01 26.05 -0.95
N VAL A 499 4.75 26.33 0.32
CA VAL A 499 5.50 27.29 1.12
C VAL A 499 6.46 26.53 2.04
N GLY A 500 7.75 26.89 1.94
CA GLY A 500 8.81 26.31 2.78
C GLY A 500 8.80 26.84 4.21
N THR A 501 9.71 26.33 5.04
CA THR A 501 9.82 26.69 6.46
C THR A 501 10.04 28.19 6.68
N GLU A 502 10.79 28.85 5.80
CA GLU A 502 11.05 30.29 5.93
C GLU A 502 9.81 31.14 5.64
N GLY A 503 9.05 30.80 4.60
CA GLY A 503 7.76 31.45 4.35
C GLY A 503 6.76 31.25 5.49
N ALA A 504 6.75 30.05 6.09
CA ALA A 504 5.93 29.79 7.29
C ALA A 504 6.33 30.68 8.48
N ARG A 505 7.64 30.88 8.72
CA ARG A 505 8.12 31.80 9.77
C ARG A 505 7.71 33.25 9.50
N ARG A 506 7.84 33.72 8.26
CA ARG A 506 7.40 35.06 7.85
C ARG A 506 5.90 35.27 8.13
N LEU A 507 5.07 34.28 7.82
CA LEU A 507 3.62 34.32 8.09
C LEU A 507 3.30 34.41 9.58
N LEU A 508 4.02 33.65 10.42
CA LEU A 508 3.81 33.66 11.87
C LEU A 508 4.29 34.95 12.55
N ALA A 509 5.38 35.52 12.06
CA ALA A 509 5.97 36.75 12.60
C ALA A 509 5.21 38.02 12.18
N ALA A 510 4.47 37.97 11.06
CA ALA A 510 3.73 39.13 10.57
C ALA A 510 2.60 39.54 11.52
N GLY A 511 2.44 40.85 11.76
CA GLY A 511 1.27 41.39 12.48
C GLY A 511 -0.03 40.97 11.80
N ASP A 512 -0.12 41.23 10.49
CA ASP A 512 -1.14 40.73 9.57
C ASP A 512 -0.50 39.78 8.54
N PRO A 513 -0.86 38.47 8.53
CA PRO A 513 -0.26 37.50 7.63
C PRO A 513 -0.83 37.56 6.20
N ARG A 514 -1.94 38.28 5.95
CA ARG A 514 -2.66 38.21 4.67
C ARG A 514 -1.83 38.73 3.49
N PRO A 515 -1.18 39.90 3.56
CA PRO A 515 -0.35 40.39 2.44
C PRO A 515 0.86 39.50 2.20
N VAL A 516 1.46 38.96 3.28
CA VAL A 516 2.59 38.02 3.20
C VAL A 516 2.17 36.71 2.54
N LEU A 517 0.96 36.24 2.81
CA LEU A 517 0.44 35.03 2.17
C LEU A 517 0.19 35.25 0.68
N ARG A 518 -0.38 36.40 0.28
CA ARG A 518 -0.57 36.73 -1.14
C ARG A 518 0.76 36.86 -1.89
N ASP A 519 1.80 37.42 -1.26
CA ASP A 519 3.19 37.46 -1.79
C ASP A 519 3.77 36.05 -2.02
N LEU A 520 3.53 35.12 -1.09
CA LEU A 520 4.02 33.74 -1.17
C LEU A 520 3.22 32.84 -2.12
N LEU A 521 2.04 33.27 -2.57
CA LEU A 521 1.11 32.53 -3.42
C LEU A 521 0.85 33.31 -4.73
N PRO A 522 1.84 33.37 -5.65
CA PRO A 522 1.67 34.11 -6.90
C PRO A 522 0.49 33.56 -7.70
N GLY A 523 -0.32 34.45 -8.27
CA GLY A 523 -1.53 34.08 -9.03
C GLY A 523 -2.80 33.91 -8.19
N LEU A 524 -2.72 34.01 -6.85
CA LEU A 524 -3.90 33.91 -5.98
C LEU A 524 -4.92 35.04 -6.23
N GLY A 525 -4.48 36.21 -6.68
CA GLY A 525 -5.36 37.35 -7.00
C GLY A 525 -6.14 37.84 -5.78
N ASP A 526 -7.40 38.22 -6.00
CA ASP A 526 -8.32 38.71 -4.97
C ASP A 526 -9.21 37.62 -4.35
N ARG A 527 -8.87 36.34 -4.59
CA ARG A 527 -9.58 35.20 -4.01
C ARG A 527 -9.75 35.35 -2.50
N GLN A 528 -10.92 34.95 -2.02
CA GLN A 528 -11.26 35.01 -0.59
C GLN A 528 -10.85 33.72 0.12
N TRP A 529 -10.83 32.59 -0.59
CA TRP A 529 -10.59 31.29 0.01
C TRP A 529 -9.34 30.62 -0.56
N VAL A 530 -8.59 29.97 0.33
CA VAL A 530 -7.48 29.07 -0.06
C VAL A 530 -7.55 27.78 0.74
N GLY A 531 -7.32 26.65 0.09
CA GLY A 531 -7.14 25.37 0.75
C GLY A 531 -5.75 25.26 1.34
N CYS A 532 -5.63 24.73 2.55
CA CYS A 532 -4.35 24.37 3.17
C CYS A 532 -4.38 22.91 3.63
N GLY A 533 -3.40 22.12 3.20
CA GLY A 533 -3.30 20.68 3.50
C GLY A 533 -3.01 19.85 2.25
N THR A 534 -3.08 18.53 2.40
CA THR A 534 -2.77 17.58 1.31
C THR A 534 -3.85 16.52 1.22
N GLY A 535 -4.22 16.12 0.01
CA GLY A 535 -5.18 15.04 -0.24
C GLY A 535 -6.55 15.30 0.39
N ASP A 536 -7.08 14.33 1.12
CA ASP A 536 -8.37 14.39 1.80
C ASP A 536 -8.37 15.27 3.07
N ARG A 537 -7.26 15.95 3.38
CA ARG A 537 -7.07 16.78 4.59
C ARG A 537 -6.87 18.26 4.30
N VAL A 538 -7.29 18.73 3.13
CA VAL A 538 -7.36 20.16 2.82
C VAL A 538 -8.44 20.81 3.69
N LEU A 539 -8.13 21.95 4.28
CA LEU A 539 -9.08 22.82 4.99
C LEU A 539 -9.13 24.15 4.25
N ALA A 540 -10.32 24.66 3.93
CA ALA A 540 -10.46 26.00 3.38
C ALA A 540 -10.16 27.05 4.44
N VAL A 541 -9.53 28.15 4.04
CA VAL A 541 -9.11 29.24 4.92
C VAL A 541 -9.64 30.53 4.33
N ASN A 542 -10.46 31.24 5.12
CA ASN A 542 -10.92 32.57 4.76
C ASN A 542 -9.78 33.57 4.91
N LEU A 543 -9.38 34.19 3.80
CA LEU A 543 -8.28 35.15 3.73
C LEU A 543 -8.64 36.50 4.33
N ASP A 544 -9.92 36.78 4.60
CA ASP A 544 -10.34 37.98 5.33
C ASP A 544 -10.07 37.87 6.84
N SER A 545 -9.80 36.66 7.36
CA SER A 545 -9.51 36.39 8.76
C SER A 545 -8.00 36.19 9.00
N PRO A 546 -7.27 37.20 9.53
CA PRO A 546 -5.88 37.05 9.96
C PRO A 546 -5.67 35.88 10.94
N ARG A 547 -6.67 35.62 11.79
CA ARG A 547 -6.63 34.54 12.79
C ARG A 547 -6.68 33.17 12.14
N ALA A 548 -7.57 32.97 11.16
CA ALA A 548 -7.67 31.70 10.42
C ALA A 548 -6.37 31.38 9.69
N VAL A 549 -5.76 32.39 9.05
CA VAL A 549 -4.46 32.25 8.37
C VAL A 549 -3.35 31.85 9.36
N LYS A 550 -3.22 32.52 10.52
CA LYS A 550 -2.21 32.13 11.53
C LYS A 550 -2.45 30.72 12.05
N ALA A 551 -3.68 30.39 12.42
CA ALA A 551 -4.03 29.09 13.00
C ALA A 551 -3.70 27.91 12.07
N VAL A 552 -3.91 28.07 10.75
CA VAL A 552 -3.57 27.02 9.78
C VAL A 552 -2.06 26.86 9.63
N VAL A 553 -1.33 27.98 9.60
CA VAL A 553 0.13 28.00 9.47
C VAL A 553 0.78 27.37 10.70
N GLU A 554 0.36 27.73 11.92
CA GLU A 554 0.88 27.17 13.17
C GLU A 554 0.73 25.64 13.21
N LYS A 555 -0.46 25.14 12.84
CA LYS A 555 -0.76 23.70 12.85
C LYS A 555 0.05 22.93 11.81
N ALA A 556 0.32 23.53 10.66
CA ALA A 556 0.96 22.86 9.53
C ALA A 556 2.49 23.06 9.49
N ALA A 557 3.03 24.13 10.09
CA ALA A 557 4.46 24.45 10.09
C ALA A 557 5.33 23.36 10.75
N GLY A 558 4.80 22.64 11.73
CA GLY A 558 5.48 21.50 12.38
C GLY A 558 5.78 20.32 11.46
N ARG A 559 5.28 20.32 10.21
CA ARG A 559 5.41 19.22 9.23
C ARG A 559 6.39 19.48 8.08
N GLY A 560 7.11 20.62 8.11
CA GLY A 560 8.22 20.92 7.20
C GLY A 560 7.86 21.79 5.98
N ARG A 561 6.83 21.43 5.21
CA ARG A 561 6.32 22.23 4.07
C ARG A 561 4.80 22.40 4.18
N LEU A 562 4.32 23.60 3.88
CA LEU A 562 2.90 23.94 3.79
C LEU A 562 2.45 23.78 2.34
N GLU A 563 1.36 23.05 2.09
CA GLU A 563 0.74 22.95 0.77
C GLU A 563 -0.55 23.77 0.76
N PHE A 564 -0.67 24.65 -0.21
CA PHE A 564 -1.85 25.43 -0.48
C PHE A 564 -2.44 25.04 -1.83
N SER A 565 -3.76 25.12 -1.96
CA SER A 565 -4.45 24.86 -3.21
C SER A 565 -5.63 25.78 -3.40
N GLU A 566 -5.99 26.04 -4.65
CA GLU A 566 -7.25 26.67 -5.00
C GLU A 566 -8.43 25.79 -4.52
N VAL A 567 -9.55 26.43 -4.13
CA VAL A 567 -10.77 25.77 -3.68
C VAL A 567 -12.02 26.32 -4.40
N PRO A 568 -12.14 26.13 -5.73
CA PRO A 568 -13.23 26.72 -6.52
C PRO A 568 -14.62 26.36 -5.98
N GLN A 569 -14.76 25.15 -5.44
CA GLN A 569 -16.01 24.66 -4.88
C GLN A 569 -16.49 25.43 -3.65
N VAL A 570 -15.59 26.11 -2.94
CA VAL A 570 -15.92 26.98 -1.79
C VAL A 570 -16.21 28.40 -2.26
N GLU A 571 -15.54 28.88 -3.31
CA GLU A 571 -15.79 30.21 -3.88
C GLU A 571 -17.08 30.28 -4.71
N SER A 572 -17.48 29.17 -5.34
CA SER A 572 -18.71 29.07 -6.14
C SER A 572 -19.50 27.81 -5.77
N PRO A 573 -20.03 27.74 -4.54
CA PRO A 573 -20.84 26.62 -4.08
C PRO A 573 -22.15 26.53 -4.86
N ALA A 574 -22.55 25.31 -5.17
CA ALA A 574 -23.39 25.04 -6.32
C ALA A 574 -24.76 24.44 -6.02
N VAL A 575 -25.07 24.30 -4.73
CA VAL A 575 -26.35 23.77 -4.24
C VAL A 575 -26.94 24.80 -3.28
N SER A 576 -28.18 25.20 -3.50
CA SER A 576 -28.85 26.19 -2.64
C SER A 576 -29.70 25.55 -1.55
N SER A 577 -29.86 26.24 -0.44
CA SER A 577 -30.84 25.97 0.61
C SER A 577 -31.40 27.30 1.13
N PRO A 578 -32.43 27.30 1.99
CA PRO A 578 -32.88 28.51 2.68
C PRO A 578 -31.80 29.22 3.51
N ARG A 579 -30.71 28.52 3.87
CA ARG A 579 -29.58 29.05 4.66
C ARG A 579 -28.38 29.50 3.82
N GLY A 580 -28.47 29.42 2.50
CA GLY A 580 -27.41 29.83 1.58
C GLY A 580 -26.92 28.69 0.70
N ARG A 581 -25.68 28.79 0.24
CA ARG A 581 -25.10 27.90 -0.74
C ARG A 581 -24.10 26.92 -0.13
N HIS A 582 -24.19 25.67 -0.55
CA HIS A 582 -23.45 24.55 0.00
C HIS A 582 -22.41 24.02 -0.99
N VAL A 583 -21.22 23.72 -0.47
CA VAL A 583 -20.24 22.92 -1.19
C VAL A 583 -20.81 21.53 -1.40
N ALA A 584 -20.82 21.06 -2.65
CA ALA A 584 -21.35 19.76 -2.99
C ALA A 584 -20.44 18.99 -3.94
N GLU A 585 -20.44 17.67 -3.78
CA GLU A 585 -19.76 16.72 -4.65
C GLU A 585 -20.77 15.71 -5.17
N VAL A 586 -20.60 15.27 -6.41
CA VAL A 586 -21.41 14.21 -7.01
C VAL A 586 -20.55 13.00 -7.30
N SER A 587 -21.06 11.80 -7.04
CA SER A 587 -20.50 10.53 -7.51
C SER A 587 -21.46 9.88 -8.50
N ILE A 588 -21.02 9.70 -9.74
CA ILE A 588 -21.84 9.24 -10.85
C ILE A 588 -21.31 7.89 -11.35
N PRO A 589 -22.12 6.81 -11.33
CA PRO A 589 -21.83 5.56 -12.03
C PRO A 589 -21.70 5.78 -13.54
N LEU A 590 -20.66 5.21 -14.16
CA LEU A 590 -20.42 5.28 -15.61
C LEU A 590 -20.44 3.86 -16.21
N ASN A 591 -20.72 3.78 -17.51
CA ASN A 591 -20.81 2.51 -18.25
C ASN A 591 -19.44 2.01 -18.78
N GLY A 592 -18.37 2.25 -18.03
CA GLY A 592 -17.04 1.72 -18.37
C GLY A 592 -17.04 0.17 -18.43
N PRO A 593 -16.17 -0.44 -19.27
CA PRO A 593 -16.13 -1.88 -19.43
C PRO A 593 -15.76 -2.55 -18.09
N ARG A 594 -16.35 -3.73 -17.83
CA ARG A 594 -15.83 -4.62 -16.79
C ARG A 594 -14.40 -5.04 -17.20
N PRO A 595 -13.48 -5.25 -16.26
CA PRO A 595 -12.13 -5.74 -16.57
C PRO A 595 -12.24 -6.97 -17.48
N ALA A 596 -11.61 -6.91 -18.65
CA ALA A 596 -11.64 -8.01 -19.60
C ALA A 596 -10.67 -9.10 -19.14
N SER A 597 -11.17 -10.33 -18.99
CA SER A 597 -10.32 -11.52 -18.95
C SER A 597 -10.66 -12.33 -20.20
N THR A 598 -9.83 -12.22 -21.23
CA THR A 598 -10.06 -12.90 -22.51
C THR A 598 -9.26 -14.20 -22.62
N HIS A 599 -9.73 -15.08 -23.50
CA HIS A 599 -9.24 -16.43 -23.69
C HIS A 599 -7.81 -16.42 -24.25
N GLY A 600 -6.89 -17.13 -23.58
CA GLY A 600 -5.59 -17.46 -24.13
C GLY A 600 -5.52 -18.95 -24.48
N ARG A 601 -5.23 -19.27 -25.74
CA ARG A 601 -4.93 -20.64 -26.16
C ARG A 601 -3.52 -20.99 -25.67
N MET A 602 -3.43 -22.09 -24.94
CA MET A 602 -2.22 -22.56 -24.25
C MET A 602 -1.06 -22.81 -25.23
N VAL A 603 0.12 -22.27 -24.94
CA VAL A 603 1.36 -22.56 -25.68
C VAL A 603 2.15 -23.60 -24.90
N SER A 604 2.39 -24.76 -25.51
CA SER A 604 3.26 -25.82 -24.97
C SER A 604 4.62 -25.75 -25.64
N THR A 605 5.70 -25.84 -24.86
CA THR A 605 7.07 -26.01 -25.38
C THR A 605 7.79 -27.16 -24.68
N ALA A 606 8.37 -28.05 -25.49
CA ALA A 606 9.06 -29.27 -25.07
C ALA A 606 10.50 -29.01 -24.57
N PRO A 607 11.08 -29.91 -23.75
CA PRO A 607 12.44 -29.76 -23.21
C PRO A 607 13.56 -30.40 -24.07
N VAL A 608 14.78 -29.88 -23.94
CA VAL A 608 16.04 -30.35 -24.58
C VAL A 608 17.15 -30.52 -23.50
N PRO A 609 18.07 -31.52 -23.57
CA PRO A 609 18.78 -32.13 -22.40
C PRO A 609 20.03 -31.39 -21.88
N GLY A 610 20.41 -31.61 -20.61
CA GLY A 610 21.71 -31.25 -20.02
C GLY A 610 22.24 -32.28 -19.00
N ASP A 611 23.44 -32.82 -19.24
CA ASP A 611 23.83 -34.17 -18.80
C ASP A 611 24.87 -34.30 -17.66
N GLU A 612 25.50 -33.23 -17.14
CA GLU A 612 26.63 -33.38 -16.19
C GLU A 612 26.28 -33.33 -14.69
N TRP A 613 25.24 -32.58 -14.31
CA TRP A 613 24.81 -32.47 -12.92
C TRP A 613 23.46 -33.15 -12.72
N VAL A 614 23.22 -33.69 -11.53
CA VAL A 614 21.88 -34.04 -11.07
C VAL A 614 21.39 -32.85 -10.26
N TYR A 615 20.31 -32.21 -10.72
CA TYR A 615 19.84 -30.95 -10.17
C TYR A 615 18.37 -31.05 -9.76
N TRP A 616 18.12 -30.82 -8.47
CA TRP A 616 16.80 -30.79 -7.87
C TRP A 616 16.47 -29.41 -7.29
N LYS A 617 15.21 -29.01 -7.44
CA LYS A 617 14.58 -27.88 -6.75
C LYS A 617 13.65 -28.45 -5.68
N TYR A 618 13.92 -28.15 -4.42
CA TYR A 618 13.04 -28.45 -3.30
C TYR A 618 12.32 -27.18 -2.88
N TYR A 619 11.05 -27.06 -3.27
CA TYR A 619 10.19 -25.92 -2.93
C TYR A 619 9.79 -25.99 -1.47
N CYS A 620 10.25 -25.01 -0.71
CA CYS A 620 10.14 -24.98 0.74
C CYS A 620 10.12 -23.53 1.22
N SER A 621 9.54 -23.28 2.38
CA SER A 621 9.58 -21.94 2.98
C SER A 621 11.01 -21.53 3.33
N SER A 622 11.24 -20.22 3.43
CA SER A 622 12.48 -19.66 3.98
C SER A 622 12.83 -20.22 5.38
N PHE A 623 11.83 -20.57 6.18
CA PHE A 623 11.98 -21.16 7.52
C PHE A 623 12.39 -22.63 7.52
N THR A 624 11.97 -23.42 6.53
CA THR A 624 12.28 -24.86 6.45
C THR A 624 13.51 -25.14 5.59
N ALA A 625 13.98 -24.15 4.84
CA ALA A 625 15.12 -24.29 3.91
C ALA A 625 16.40 -24.78 4.60
N ASP A 626 16.68 -24.35 5.82
CA ASP A 626 17.86 -24.83 6.57
C ASP A 626 17.80 -26.33 6.83
N SER A 627 16.64 -26.83 7.27
CA SER A 627 16.42 -28.26 7.48
C SER A 627 16.56 -29.05 6.17
N VAL A 628 16.04 -28.51 5.05
CA VAL A 628 16.20 -29.12 3.72
C VAL A 628 17.68 -29.23 3.35
N ILE A 629 18.47 -28.17 3.56
CA ILE A 629 19.90 -28.13 3.25
C ILE A 629 20.67 -29.15 4.10
N VAL A 630 20.42 -29.20 5.41
CA VAL A 630 21.07 -30.14 6.33
C VAL A 630 20.74 -31.59 5.97
N ARG A 631 19.50 -31.88 5.57
CA ARG A 631 19.11 -33.22 5.11
C ARG A 631 19.72 -33.57 3.75
N ALA A 632 19.78 -32.62 2.83
CA ALA A 632 20.47 -32.80 1.55
C ALA A 632 21.96 -33.09 1.76
N ARG A 633 22.62 -32.37 2.67
CA ARG A 633 24.02 -32.60 3.05
C ARG A 633 24.24 -34.05 3.50
N SER A 634 23.42 -34.57 4.41
CA SER A 634 23.54 -35.96 4.88
C SER A 634 23.45 -36.99 3.76
N ARG A 635 22.55 -36.79 2.78
CA ARG A 635 22.43 -37.66 1.59
C ARG A 635 23.67 -37.60 0.71
N VAL A 636 24.20 -36.40 0.49
CA VAL A 636 25.43 -36.19 -0.28
C VAL A 636 26.65 -36.83 0.40
N ASP A 637 26.76 -36.75 1.72
CA ASP A 637 27.86 -37.40 2.46
C ASP A 637 27.79 -38.93 2.35
N GLY A 638 26.59 -39.49 2.35
CA GLY A 638 26.36 -40.91 2.05
C GLY A 638 26.83 -41.28 0.63
N LEU A 639 26.55 -40.45 -0.37
CA LEU A 639 27.01 -40.67 -1.75
C LEU A 639 28.54 -40.50 -1.88
N ARG A 640 29.14 -39.54 -1.19
CA ARG A 640 30.60 -39.30 -1.18
C ARG A 640 31.36 -40.46 -0.54
N SER A 641 30.88 -40.99 0.59
CA SER A 641 31.53 -42.14 1.25
C SER A 641 31.53 -43.42 0.41
N ARG A 642 30.59 -43.54 -0.53
CA ARG A 642 30.53 -44.62 -1.53
C ARG A 642 31.30 -44.32 -2.83
N GLY A 643 31.91 -43.14 -2.94
CA GLY A 643 32.63 -42.71 -4.15
C GLY A 643 31.73 -42.40 -5.35
N GLN A 644 30.47 -42.03 -5.13
CA GLN A 644 29.46 -41.82 -6.19
C GLN A 644 29.21 -40.35 -6.52
N ALA A 645 29.56 -39.41 -5.63
CA ALA A 645 29.46 -37.97 -5.85
C ALA A 645 30.82 -37.29 -5.62
N SER A 646 31.25 -36.44 -6.56
CA SER A 646 32.52 -35.70 -6.50
C SER A 646 32.34 -34.31 -5.88
N SER A 647 31.23 -33.65 -6.18
CA SER A 647 30.94 -32.30 -5.70
C SER A 647 29.43 -32.11 -5.52
N TRP A 648 29.06 -31.16 -4.67
CA TRP A 648 27.70 -30.66 -4.58
C TRP A 648 27.73 -29.19 -4.23
N PHE A 649 26.63 -28.48 -4.49
CA PHE A 649 26.39 -27.21 -3.84
C PHE A 649 24.91 -26.90 -3.83
N PHE A 650 24.51 -25.98 -2.95
CA PHE A 650 23.16 -25.47 -2.89
C PHE A 650 23.08 -23.96 -3.15
N VAL A 651 21.90 -23.52 -3.55
CA VAL A 651 21.54 -22.10 -3.70
C VAL A 651 20.11 -21.90 -3.20
N ARG A 652 19.86 -20.84 -2.42
CA ARG A 652 18.50 -20.41 -2.07
C ARG A 652 17.95 -19.52 -3.16
N TYR A 653 16.72 -19.77 -3.58
CA TYR A 653 16.11 -19.01 -4.66
C TYR A 653 14.68 -18.64 -4.30
N GLY A 654 14.28 -17.42 -4.63
CA GLY A 654 12.93 -16.92 -4.38
C GLY A 654 12.04 -16.87 -5.63
N GLU A 655 12.63 -16.91 -6.82
CA GLU A 655 11.87 -16.76 -8.06
C GLU A 655 10.97 -17.97 -8.34
N GLY A 656 9.68 -17.71 -8.54
CA GLY A 656 8.69 -18.78 -8.71
C GLY A 656 8.42 -19.56 -7.42
N GLY A 657 8.59 -18.96 -6.25
CA GLY A 657 8.39 -19.55 -4.91
C GLY A 657 9.71 -19.86 -4.22
N HIS A 658 9.78 -19.74 -2.89
CA HIS A 658 11.02 -20.04 -2.17
C HIS A 658 11.38 -21.52 -2.33
N HIS A 659 12.64 -21.79 -2.66
CA HIS A 659 13.15 -23.14 -2.85
C HIS A 659 14.66 -23.22 -2.67
N VAL A 660 15.14 -24.42 -2.34
CA VAL A 660 16.56 -24.76 -2.34
C VAL A 660 16.88 -25.53 -3.61
N ARG A 661 17.87 -25.05 -4.35
CA ARG A 661 18.43 -25.71 -5.52
C ARG A 661 19.60 -26.55 -5.07
N ILE A 662 19.50 -27.88 -5.15
CA ILE A 662 20.56 -28.83 -4.82
C ILE A 662 21.13 -29.40 -6.11
N ARG A 663 22.44 -29.24 -6.30
CA ARG A 663 23.16 -29.74 -7.46
C ARG A 663 24.23 -30.70 -6.97
N VAL A 664 24.24 -31.92 -7.50
CA VAL A 664 25.23 -32.95 -7.17
C VAL A 664 25.88 -33.43 -8.46
N ARG A 665 27.21 -33.49 -8.48
CA ARG A 665 28.01 -33.99 -9.59
C ARG A 665 28.38 -35.44 -9.33
N PRO A 666 27.90 -36.40 -10.15
CA PRO A 666 28.34 -37.79 -10.08
C PRO A 666 29.86 -37.91 -10.30
N VAL A 667 30.51 -38.94 -9.74
CA VAL A 667 31.93 -39.23 -10.02
C VAL A 667 32.07 -39.81 -11.43
N ARG A 668 31.24 -40.81 -11.76
CA ARG A 668 31.16 -41.41 -13.08
C ARG A 668 29.76 -41.29 -13.65
N ARG A 669 29.61 -41.47 -14.97
CA ARG A 669 28.30 -41.38 -15.64
C ARG A 669 27.32 -42.42 -15.10
N GLU A 670 27.83 -43.58 -14.71
CA GLU A 670 27.06 -44.71 -14.18
C GLU A 670 26.46 -44.39 -12.78
N ASP A 671 27.12 -43.51 -12.01
CA ASP A 671 26.65 -43.10 -10.68
C ASP A 671 25.45 -42.13 -10.72
N ARG A 672 25.12 -41.58 -11.91
CA ARG A 672 24.05 -40.60 -12.08
C ARG A 672 22.70 -41.12 -11.58
N ALA A 673 22.39 -42.40 -11.85
CA ALA A 673 21.15 -43.02 -11.40
C ALA A 673 21.09 -43.11 -9.87
N ALA A 674 22.19 -43.51 -9.22
CA ALA A 674 22.26 -43.59 -7.76
C ALA A 674 22.08 -42.21 -7.10
N VAL A 675 22.75 -41.18 -7.64
CA VAL A 675 22.59 -39.79 -7.19
C VAL A 675 21.15 -39.30 -7.37
N PHE A 676 20.54 -39.60 -8.52
CA PHE A 676 19.16 -39.23 -8.79
C PHE A 676 18.20 -39.87 -7.79
N MET A 677 18.33 -41.17 -7.53
CA MET A 677 17.47 -41.91 -6.59
C MET A 677 17.60 -41.39 -5.15
N GLU A 678 18.79 -41.03 -4.68
CA GLU A 678 18.98 -40.45 -3.34
C GLU A 678 18.32 -39.08 -3.20
N LEU A 679 18.43 -38.23 -4.23
CA LEU A 679 17.80 -36.90 -4.23
C LEU A 679 16.27 -36.97 -4.41
N GLU A 680 15.78 -37.92 -5.22
CA GLU A 680 14.35 -38.20 -5.33
C GLU A 680 13.80 -38.71 -4.00
N GLY A 681 14.46 -39.68 -3.38
CA GLY A 681 14.09 -40.24 -2.08
C GLY A 681 14.05 -39.18 -0.98
N LEU A 682 15.03 -38.27 -0.95
CA LEU A 682 15.02 -37.11 -0.08
C LEU A 682 13.79 -36.23 -0.32
N GLY A 683 13.42 -35.98 -1.58
CA GLY A 683 12.24 -35.21 -1.94
C GLY A 683 10.96 -35.80 -1.37
N ARG A 684 10.79 -37.13 -1.51
CA ARG A 684 9.64 -37.85 -0.96
C ARG A 684 9.62 -37.78 0.57
N GLU A 685 10.74 -38.05 1.24
CA GLU A 685 10.86 -37.95 2.70
C GLU A 685 10.49 -36.56 3.22
N LEU A 686 11.01 -35.50 2.60
CA LEU A 686 10.74 -34.12 3.01
C LEU A 686 9.30 -33.68 2.71
N GLN A 687 8.67 -34.24 1.67
CA GLN A 687 7.25 -34.03 1.36
C GLN A 687 6.35 -34.71 2.39
N ASP A 688 6.63 -35.96 2.76
CA ASP A 688 5.88 -36.70 3.78
C ASP A 688 5.94 -36.00 5.15
N GLN A 689 7.07 -35.33 5.45
CA GLN A 689 7.27 -34.53 6.67
C GLN A 689 6.69 -33.10 6.57
N GLY A 690 6.16 -32.68 5.41
CA GLY A 690 5.63 -31.34 5.16
C GLY A 690 6.68 -30.22 5.12
N LEU A 691 7.96 -30.56 5.00
CA LEU A 691 9.06 -29.58 4.94
C LEU A 691 9.26 -28.99 3.53
N VAL A 692 8.91 -29.78 2.51
CA VAL A 692 8.95 -29.43 1.09
C VAL A 692 7.56 -29.63 0.51
N SER A 693 7.03 -28.66 -0.23
CA SER A 693 5.74 -28.82 -0.92
C SER A 693 5.90 -29.57 -2.24
N ARG A 694 7.03 -29.35 -2.93
CA ARG A 694 7.32 -29.94 -4.23
C ARG A 694 8.80 -30.17 -4.41
N ALA A 695 9.19 -31.36 -4.88
CA ALA A 695 10.51 -31.63 -5.40
C ALA A 695 10.42 -31.81 -6.92
N CYS A 696 11.26 -31.10 -7.70
CA CYS A 696 11.35 -31.34 -9.14
C CYS A 696 12.79 -31.28 -9.64
N THR A 697 13.09 -32.06 -10.67
CA THR A 697 14.37 -32.00 -11.39
C THR A 697 14.38 -30.84 -12.40
N ASP A 698 15.55 -30.29 -12.69
CA ASP A 698 15.75 -29.27 -13.73
C ASP A 698 17.18 -29.36 -14.32
N ARG A 699 17.49 -28.55 -15.33
CA ARG A 699 18.82 -28.45 -15.95
C ARG A 699 19.67 -27.38 -15.30
N TYR A 700 20.94 -27.70 -15.06
CA TYR A 700 21.93 -26.71 -14.66
C TYR A 700 22.60 -26.08 -15.88
N VAL A 701 22.56 -24.75 -15.96
CA VAL A 701 23.27 -23.93 -16.96
C VAL A 701 24.31 -23.08 -16.21
N PRO A 702 25.63 -23.32 -16.39
CA PRO A 702 26.68 -22.57 -15.70
C PRO A 702 26.78 -21.11 -16.16
N GLU A 703 26.99 -20.18 -15.22
CA GLU A 703 27.10 -18.73 -15.48
C GLU A 703 28.53 -18.32 -15.88
N THR A 704 29.07 -18.92 -16.94
CA THR A 704 30.49 -18.77 -17.38
C THR A 704 30.95 -17.31 -17.46
N ALA A 705 30.14 -16.42 -18.06
CA ALA A 705 30.47 -15.00 -18.21
C ALA A 705 30.60 -14.26 -16.87
N ARG A 706 29.86 -14.68 -15.84
CA ARG A 706 29.84 -14.01 -14.53
C ARG A 706 31.10 -14.29 -13.70
N TYR A 707 31.69 -15.46 -13.89
CA TYR A 707 32.79 -15.96 -13.06
C TYR A 707 34.14 -15.95 -13.75
N GLY A 708 34.32 -15.19 -14.84
CA GLY A 708 35.62 -15.05 -15.51
C GLY A 708 35.91 -16.14 -16.55
N GLY A 709 34.87 -16.71 -17.19
CA GLY A 709 35.02 -17.71 -18.25
C GLY A 709 35.03 -19.15 -17.73
N LEU A 710 35.43 -20.10 -18.58
CA LEU A 710 35.34 -21.55 -18.32
C LEU A 710 36.23 -22.00 -17.13
N GLN A 711 37.44 -21.45 -17.01
CA GLN A 711 38.32 -21.75 -15.87
C GLN A 711 37.77 -21.15 -14.57
N GLY A 712 37.26 -19.93 -14.64
CA GLY A 712 36.73 -19.23 -13.47
C GLY A 712 35.41 -19.81 -12.94
N ILE A 713 34.50 -20.28 -13.80
CA ILE A 713 33.31 -21.01 -13.33
C ILE A 713 33.67 -22.33 -12.66
N ALA A 714 34.68 -23.06 -13.16
CA ALA A 714 35.10 -24.33 -12.55
C ALA A 714 35.64 -24.11 -11.13
N LEU A 715 36.44 -23.07 -10.93
CA LEU A 715 36.90 -22.65 -9.60
C LEU A 715 35.77 -22.11 -8.72
N ALA A 716 34.81 -21.39 -9.30
CA ALA A 716 33.64 -20.94 -8.55
C ALA A 716 32.78 -22.12 -8.08
N GLU A 717 32.63 -23.17 -8.88
CA GLU A 717 31.94 -24.40 -8.49
C GLU A 717 32.71 -25.18 -7.41
N GLU A 718 34.05 -25.21 -7.48
CA GLU A 718 34.91 -25.73 -6.40
C GLU A 718 34.68 -24.97 -5.10
N LEU A 719 34.71 -23.63 -5.16
CA LEU A 719 34.41 -22.75 -4.03
C LEU A 719 32.99 -22.98 -3.49
N PHE A 720 31.99 -23.10 -4.37
CA PHE A 720 30.60 -23.34 -3.97
C PHE A 720 30.42 -24.66 -3.23
N GLY A 721 31.20 -25.69 -3.59
CA GLY A 721 31.18 -26.95 -2.86
C GLY A 721 31.73 -26.80 -1.45
N ILE A 722 32.92 -26.22 -1.29
CA ILE A 722 33.54 -25.99 0.02
C ILE A 722 32.67 -25.07 0.89
N ASP A 723 32.12 -24.02 0.29
CA ASP A 723 31.22 -23.07 0.96
C ASP A 723 29.90 -23.72 1.39
N SER A 724 29.32 -24.58 0.54
CA SER A 724 28.13 -25.35 0.88
C SER A 724 28.36 -26.34 2.02
N ASP A 725 29.55 -26.96 2.11
CA ASP A 725 29.92 -27.84 3.22
C ASP A 725 29.92 -27.05 4.55
N LEU A 726 30.73 -25.98 4.61
CA LEU A 726 30.88 -25.16 5.82
C LEU A 726 29.56 -24.52 6.28
N VAL A 727 28.77 -23.98 5.34
CA VAL A 727 27.49 -23.39 5.69
C VAL A 727 26.52 -24.47 6.17
N SER A 728 26.49 -25.67 5.57
CA SER A 728 25.59 -26.74 6.01
C SER A 728 25.88 -27.20 7.44
N ASP A 729 27.16 -27.30 7.82
CA ASP A 729 27.58 -27.63 9.18
C ASP A 729 27.14 -26.55 10.18
N LEU A 730 27.30 -25.28 9.80
CA LEU A 730 26.80 -24.15 10.58
C LEU A 730 25.27 -24.20 10.74
N LEU A 731 24.53 -24.49 9.66
CA LEU A 731 23.07 -24.56 9.69
C LEU A 731 22.55 -25.71 10.57
N ALA A 732 23.30 -26.82 10.68
CA ALA A 732 22.95 -27.93 11.57
C ALA A 732 22.90 -27.50 13.05
N ALA A 733 23.67 -26.49 13.45
CA ALA A 733 23.63 -25.88 14.78
C ALA A 733 22.49 -24.86 14.98
N SER A 734 21.63 -24.63 13.98
CA SER A 734 20.48 -23.69 14.05
C SER A 734 20.86 -22.27 14.53
N PRO A 735 21.77 -21.57 13.83
CA PRO A 735 22.35 -20.32 14.29
C PRO A 735 21.34 -19.17 14.22
N SER A 736 21.45 -18.23 15.16
CA SER A 736 20.68 -16.99 15.16
C SER A 736 21.05 -16.09 13.96
N GLU A 737 20.16 -15.16 13.60
CA GLU A 737 20.41 -14.21 12.50
C GLU A 737 21.62 -13.30 12.77
N GLU A 738 21.88 -12.99 14.05
CA GLU A 738 23.06 -12.22 14.47
C GLU A 738 24.35 -13.04 14.34
N LEU A 739 24.34 -14.32 14.70
CA LEU A 739 25.50 -15.19 14.52
C LEU A 739 25.81 -15.37 13.02
N ARG A 740 24.79 -15.49 12.17
CA ARG A 740 24.97 -15.47 10.69
C ARG A 740 25.60 -14.18 10.21
N LEU A 741 25.19 -13.03 10.77
CA LEU A 741 25.81 -11.75 10.44
C LEU A 741 27.29 -11.70 10.84
N PHE A 742 27.67 -12.31 11.96
CA PHE A 742 29.07 -12.40 12.38
C PHE A 742 29.90 -13.31 11.46
N HIS A 743 29.37 -14.48 11.07
CA HIS A 743 29.99 -15.33 10.05
C HIS A 743 30.12 -14.62 8.70
N ALA A 744 29.11 -13.86 8.29
CA ALA A 744 29.16 -13.05 7.07
C ALA A 744 30.26 -11.99 7.12
N ALA A 745 30.41 -11.31 8.26
CA ALA A 745 31.43 -10.30 8.47
C ALA A 745 32.84 -10.90 8.53
N SER A 746 33.02 -12.04 9.21
CA SER A 746 34.32 -12.73 9.26
C SER A 746 34.72 -13.28 7.89
N ALA A 747 33.79 -13.90 7.16
CA ALA A 747 34.02 -14.34 5.79
C ALA A 747 34.38 -13.17 4.87
N LEU A 748 33.69 -12.03 4.94
CA LEU A 748 34.05 -10.83 4.18
C LEU A 748 35.48 -10.35 4.45
N LEU A 749 35.89 -10.31 5.73
CA LEU A 749 37.25 -9.91 6.13
C LEU A 749 38.31 -10.87 5.58
N ASP A 750 38.08 -12.17 5.68
CA ASP A 750 39.03 -13.18 5.22
C ASP A 750 39.08 -13.25 3.70
N TRP A 751 37.92 -13.23 3.04
CA TRP A 751 37.81 -13.39 1.59
C TRP A 751 38.36 -12.18 0.86
N VAL A 752 38.14 -10.95 1.36
CA VAL A 752 38.72 -9.76 0.73
C VAL A 752 40.26 -9.78 0.85
N ARG A 753 40.80 -10.23 1.99
CA ARG A 753 42.26 -10.38 2.19
C ARG A 753 42.84 -11.50 1.32
N GLY A 754 42.15 -12.64 1.25
CA GLY A 754 42.56 -13.80 0.46
C GLY A 754 42.49 -13.59 -1.04
N PHE A 755 41.47 -12.88 -1.52
CA PHE A 755 41.26 -12.63 -2.95
C PHE A 755 42.19 -11.56 -3.51
N TYR A 756 42.56 -10.55 -2.70
CA TYR A 756 43.41 -9.45 -3.17
C TYR A 756 44.91 -9.57 -2.77
N GLY A 757 45.30 -10.28 -1.70
CA GLY A 757 46.70 -10.62 -1.32
C GLY A 757 47.70 -9.45 -1.23
N ASP A 758 49.01 -9.64 -1.00
CA ASP A 758 49.68 -10.18 0.20
C ASP A 758 49.92 -9.10 1.30
N SER A 759 49.54 -7.84 1.06
CA SER A 759 49.54 -6.73 2.04
C SER A 759 48.66 -5.56 1.55
N PRO A 760 47.35 -5.76 1.31
CA PRO A 760 46.48 -4.66 0.92
C PRO A 760 46.36 -3.68 2.09
N SER A 761 46.48 -2.38 1.81
CA SER A 761 46.29 -1.38 2.87
C SER A 761 44.84 -1.45 3.37
N GLU A 762 44.61 -1.12 4.64
CA GLU A 762 43.23 -1.10 5.17
C GLU A 762 42.34 -0.14 4.38
N GLU A 763 42.91 0.92 3.81
CA GLU A 763 42.23 1.87 2.94
C GLU A 763 41.76 1.22 1.63
N GLN A 764 42.59 0.38 1.01
CA GLN A 764 42.23 -0.37 -0.19
C GLN A 764 41.08 -1.35 0.10
N LEU A 765 41.18 -2.09 1.23
CA LEU A 765 40.12 -3.01 1.65
C LEU A 765 38.80 -2.26 1.92
N VAL A 766 38.89 -1.11 2.60
CA VAL A 766 37.74 -0.26 2.86
C VAL A 766 37.14 0.28 1.57
N ASP A 767 37.94 0.70 0.58
CA ASP A 767 37.42 1.22 -0.69
C ASP A 767 36.65 0.14 -1.46
N VAL A 768 37.23 -1.06 -1.60
CA VAL A 768 36.60 -2.21 -2.27
C VAL A 768 35.26 -2.55 -1.63
N LEU A 769 35.20 -2.60 -0.29
CA LEU A 769 33.96 -2.94 0.43
C LEU A 769 32.95 -1.76 0.48
N ARG A 770 33.42 -0.51 0.52
CA ARG A 770 32.55 0.68 0.54
C ARG A 770 31.79 0.88 -0.76
N ARG A 771 32.31 0.46 -1.91
CA ARG A 771 31.59 0.58 -3.20
C ARG A 771 30.21 -0.10 -3.20
N ARG A 772 29.96 -1.07 -2.31
CA ARG A 772 28.64 -1.71 -2.07
C ARG A 772 27.76 -1.00 -1.02
N VAL A 773 28.38 -0.27 -0.10
CA VAL A 773 27.66 0.53 0.90
C VAL A 773 27.31 1.85 0.21
N SER A 774 26.04 2.03 -0.17
CA SER A 774 25.56 3.20 -0.93
C SER A 774 26.31 4.50 -0.57
N PRO A 775 26.83 5.25 -1.56
CA PRO A 775 27.45 6.54 -1.30
C PRO A 775 26.44 7.41 -0.57
N ARG A 776 26.75 7.73 0.69
CA ARG A 776 26.17 8.80 1.52
C ARG A 776 24.99 9.52 0.85
N GLU A 777 23.78 9.31 1.38
CA GLU A 777 22.83 10.43 1.51
C GLU A 777 23.56 11.49 2.37
N LYS A 778 24.31 12.38 1.71
CA LYS A 778 24.89 13.57 2.34
C LYS A 778 23.70 14.40 2.82
N GLY A 779 23.36 14.27 4.12
CA GLY A 779 22.40 15.15 4.80
C GLY A 779 21.28 14.49 5.63
N GLY A 780 21.19 13.16 5.73
CA GLY A 780 20.05 12.50 6.40
C GLY A 780 20.40 11.72 7.68
N ARG A 781 19.50 11.73 8.66
CA ARG A 781 19.53 10.99 9.96
C ARG A 781 19.79 9.46 9.89
N LEU A 782 20.02 8.85 8.72
CA LEU A 782 20.31 7.42 8.58
C LEU A 782 21.74 7.04 8.99
N GLY A 783 22.73 7.94 8.84
CA GLY A 783 24.12 7.66 9.25
C GLY A 783 24.28 7.38 10.75
N SER A 784 23.35 7.85 11.59
CA SER A 784 23.39 7.61 13.04
C SER A 784 22.90 6.22 13.46
N ARG A 785 22.03 5.56 12.68
CA ARG A 785 21.40 4.28 13.04
C ARG A 785 22.30 3.07 12.81
N TYR A 786 22.94 2.97 11.64
CA TYR A 786 23.96 1.93 11.37
C TYR A 786 25.12 2.02 12.37
N GLY A 787 25.56 3.25 12.68
CA GLY A 787 26.58 3.49 13.69
C GLY A 787 26.14 3.10 15.11
N ALA A 788 24.85 3.30 15.46
CA ALA A 788 24.32 2.84 16.74
C ALA A 788 24.31 1.31 16.82
N TYR A 789 23.74 0.64 15.80
CA TYR A 789 23.72 -0.82 15.75
C TYR A 789 25.11 -1.44 15.82
N PHE A 790 26.09 -0.92 15.05
CA PHE A 790 27.47 -1.41 15.13
C PHE A 790 28.05 -1.27 16.54
N ARG A 791 27.80 -0.16 17.25
CA ARG A 791 28.27 0.01 18.63
C ARG A 791 27.67 -1.02 19.58
N ASP A 792 26.42 -1.40 19.36
CA ASP A 792 25.72 -2.38 20.20
C ASP A 792 26.31 -3.79 20.04
N VAL A 793 26.63 -4.19 18.80
CA VAL A 793 27.15 -5.55 18.52
C VAL A 793 28.68 -5.67 18.54
N ARG A 794 29.40 -4.54 18.57
CA ARG A 794 30.87 -4.50 18.42
C ARG A 794 31.61 -5.46 19.36
N LYS A 795 31.28 -5.46 20.66
CA LYS A 795 31.98 -6.29 21.64
C LYS A 795 31.78 -7.79 21.37
N SER A 796 30.56 -8.19 21.03
CA SER A 796 30.24 -9.58 20.69
C SER A 796 30.94 -10.01 19.40
N LEU A 797 31.01 -9.12 18.41
CA LEU A 797 31.77 -9.34 17.18
C LEU A 797 33.27 -9.49 17.45
N ASP A 798 33.84 -8.72 18.38
CA ASP A 798 35.26 -8.83 18.76
C ASP A 798 35.59 -10.19 19.37
N VAL A 799 34.73 -10.69 20.26
CA VAL A 799 34.87 -12.03 20.86
C VAL A 799 34.78 -13.10 19.77
N PHE A 800 33.78 -13.00 18.89
CA PHE A 800 33.61 -13.95 17.79
C PHE A 800 34.82 -13.97 16.84
N LEU A 801 35.34 -12.80 16.46
CA LEU A 801 36.50 -12.70 15.56
C LEU A 801 37.80 -13.20 16.20
N ALA A 802 37.93 -13.19 17.53
CA ALA A 802 39.11 -13.69 18.23
C ALA A 802 39.21 -15.22 18.20
N GLU A 803 38.08 -15.91 18.13
CA GLU A 803 37.98 -17.38 18.09
C GLU A 803 37.85 -17.92 16.65
N HIS A 804 37.54 -17.05 15.69
CA HIS A 804 37.32 -17.41 14.29
C HIS A 804 38.63 -17.78 13.56
N THR A 805 38.60 -18.86 12.78
CA THR A 805 39.73 -19.29 11.94
C THR A 805 39.31 -19.35 10.48
N ALA A 806 40.09 -18.70 9.60
CA ALA A 806 39.82 -18.67 8.17
C ALA A 806 40.03 -20.05 7.50
N SER A 807 39.12 -20.43 6.60
CA SER A 807 39.27 -21.68 5.82
C SER A 807 40.41 -21.55 4.80
N ARG A 808 41.48 -22.33 5.00
CA ARG A 808 42.64 -22.35 4.10
C ARG A 808 42.28 -22.77 2.68
N GLU A 809 41.32 -23.69 2.54
CA GLU A 809 40.84 -24.19 1.24
C GLU A 809 40.13 -23.09 0.46
N ILE A 810 39.19 -22.37 1.09
CA ILE A 810 38.51 -21.23 0.45
C ILE A 810 39.51 -20.16 0.03
N LEU A 811 40.46 -19.80 0.90
CA LEU A 811 41.47 -18.80 0.58
C LEU A 811 42.35 -19.24 -0.61
N ALA A 812 42.70 -20.52 -0.71
CA ALA A 812 43.46 -21.05 -1.85
C ALA A 812 42.68 -20.94 -3.17
N VAL A 813 41.37 -21.25 -3.16
CA VAL A 813 40.51 -21.12 -4.34
C VAL A 813 40.30 -19.66 -4.73
N LEU A 814 40.11 -18.76 -3.76
CA LEU A 814 39.97 -17.32 -4.02
C LEU A 814 41.24 -16.72 -4.67
N ARG A 815 42.44 -17.13 -4.23
CA ARG A 815 43.70 -16.73 -4.88
C ARG A 815 43.79 -17.23 -6.31
N ARG A 816 43.40 -18.48 -6.57
CA ARG A 816 43.33 -19.03 -7.93
C ARG A 816 42.31 -18.28 -8.79
N LEU A 817 41.13 -17.95 -8.26
CA LEU A 817 40.10 -17.16 -8.94
C LEU A 817 40.62 -15.78 -9.36
N ARG A 818 41.44 -15.13 -8.55
CA ARG A 818 42.08 -13.85 -8.89
C ARG A 818 43.02 -13.95 -10.10
N GLN A 819 43.59 -15.13 -10.36
CA GLN A 819 44.62 -15.42 -11.38
C GLN A 819 44.07 -16.06 -12.67
N THR A 820 42.75 -16.05 -12.89
CA THR A 820 42.05 -16.83 -13.96
C THR A 820 42.19 -16.32 -15.39
N THR A 821 43.23 -15.57 -15.74
CA THR A 821 43.48 -15.28 -17.17
C THR A 821 44.14 -16.48 -17.86
N PRO A 822 44.01 -16.64 -19.19
CA PRO A 822 44.63 -17.73 -19.94
C PRO A 822 46.15 -17.87 -19.72
N ASP A 823 46.82 -16.77 -19.37
CA ASP A 823 48.27 -16.69 -19.17
C ASP A 823 48.68 -16.77 -17.67
N GLY A 824 47.72 -17.01 -16.76
CA GLY A 824 47.97 -17.02 -15.30
C GLY A 824 48.19 -15.64 -14.68
N ALA A 825 48.03 -14.56 -15.45
CA ALA A 825 48.06 -13.19 -14.95
C ALA A 825 46.80 -12.86 -14.11
N PRO A 826 46.86 -11.88 -13.19
CA PRO A 826 45.69 -11.43 -12.45
C PRO A 826 44.59 -10.89 -13.38
N LEU A 827 43.33 -11.15 -13.04
CA LEU A 827 42.18 -10.56 -13.74
C LEU A 827 42.29 -9.02 -13.80
N PRO A 828 41.81 -8.35 -14.86
CA PRO A 828 41.65 -6.90 -14.84
C PRO A 828 40.78 -6.47 -13.65
N GLU A 829 41.10 -5.33 -13.03
CA GLU A 829 40.49 -4.92 -11.75
C GLU A 829 38.95 -4.90 -11.77
N ALA A 830 38.35 -4.39 -12.85
CA ALA A 830 36.90 -4.37 -13.01
C ALA A 830 36.27 -5.78 -13.09
N ALA A 831 36.96 -6.73 -13.73
CA ALA A 831 36.52 -8.12 -13.82
C ALA A 831 36.69 -8.84 -12.47
N ALA A 832 37.81 -8.60 -11.79
CA ALA A 832 38.09 -9.12 -10.46
C ALA A 832 37.06 -8.64 -9.42
N GLU A 833 36.71 -7.35 -9.44
CA GLU A 833 35.65 -6.80 -8.58
C GLU A 833 34.30 -7.49 -8.86
N GLY A 834 33.96 -7.70 -10.14
CA GLY A 834 32.74 -8.40 -10.55
C GLY A 834 32.68 -9.86 -10.08
N VAL A 835 33.78 -10.59 -10.20
CA VAL A 835 33.90 -12.00 -9.75
C VAL A 835 33.86 -12.09 -8.23
N PHE A 836 34.65 -11.28 -7.53
CA PHE A 836 34.67 -11.22 -6.06
C PHE A 836 33.28 -10.93 -5.49
N ARG A 837 32.61 -9.92 -6.04
CA ARG A 837 31.23 -9.57 -5.67
C ARG A 837 30.27 -10.72 -5.89
N SER A 838 30.45 -11.49 -6.97
CA SER A 838 29.58 -12.61 -7.30
C SER A 838 29.77 -13.78 -6.34
N VAL A 839 31.01 -14.14 -5.99
CA VAL A 839 31.26 -15.23 -5.03
C VAL A 839 30.82 -14.88 -3.61
N VAL A 840 31.06 -13.64 -3.17
CA VAL A 840 30.54 -13.14 -1.88
C VAL A 840 29.02 -13.15 -1.85
N HIS A 841 28.35 -12.68 -2.90
CA HIS A 841 26.89 -12.70 -2.96
C HIS A 841 26.33 -14.13 -2.84
N MET A 842 26.98 -15.11 -3.48
CA MET A 842 26.57 -16.51 -3.38
C MET A 842 26.80 -17.10 -1.98
N HIS A 843 27.87 -16.69 -1.28
CA HIS A 843 28.06 -17.03 0.14
C HIS A 843 26.93 -16.47 1.02
N MET A 844 26.61 -15.19 0.86
CA MET A 844 25.52 -14.53 1.60
C MET A 844 24.16 -15.18 1.32
N ASN A 845 23.93 -15.61 0.08
CA ASN A 845 22.73 -16.35 -0.31
C ASN A 845 22.62 -17.71 0.39
N ARG A 846 23.73 -18.42 0.60
CA ARG A 846 23.72 -19.71 1.33
C ARG A 846 23.48 -19.50 2.82
N LEU A 847 24.12 -18.47 3.38
CA LEU A 847 24.16 -18.17 4.80
C LEU A 847 22.86 -17.57 5.36
N PHE A 848 22.27 -16.57 4.69
CA PHE A 848 21.09 -15.88 5.17
C PHE A 848 19.79 -16.54 4.70
N ALA A 849 18.87 -16.79 5.64
CA ALA A 849 17.58 -17.42 5.37
C ALA A 849 16.51 -16.44 4.85
N LEU A 850 16.62 -15.14 5.18
CA LEU A 850 15.64 -14.09 4.88
C LEU A 850 16.36 -12.80 4.47
N ASP A 851 15.70 -11.95 3.68
CA ASP A 851 16.11 -10.56 3.39
C ASP A 851 17.60 -10.40 3.01
N VAL A 852 18.12 -11.34 2.21
CA VAL A 852 19.57 -11.47 1.86
C VAL A 852 20.16 -10.14 1.40
N GLN A 853 19.43 -9.36 0.59
CA GLN A 853 19.92 -8.07 0.09
C GLN A 853 20.20 -7.05 1.21
N ARG A 854 19.35 -7.00 2.23
CA ARG A 854 19.52 -6.07 3.36
C ARG A 854 20.57 -6.57 4.33
N LEU A 855 20.59 -7.88 4.59
CA LEU A 855 21.58 -8.49 5.49
C LEU A 855 22.98 -8.50 4.88
N GLU A 856 23.13 -8.74 3.57
CA GLU A 856 24.38 -8.57 2.85
C GLU A 856 24.88 -7.12 3.01
N ARG A 857 24.02 -6.13 2.77
CA ARG A 857 24.38 -4.72 2.95
C ARG A 857 24.80 -4.39 4.39
N LEU A 858 24.11 -4.96 5.38
CA LEU A 858 24.46 -4.80 6.79
C LEU A 858 25.82 -5.44 7.09
N ALA A 859 26.11 -6.63 6.55
CA ALA A 859 27.40 -7.31 6.69
C ALA A 859 28.55 -6.47 6.11
N TYR A 860 28.37 -5.87 4.92
CA TYR A 860 29.33 -4.94 4.35
C TYR A 860 29.57 -3.71 5.25
N ASP A 861 28.51 -3.06 5.77
CA ASP A 861 28.65 -1.87 6.63
C ASP A 861 29.34 -2.20 7.96
N VAL A 862 28.97 -3.30 8.62
CA VAL A 862 29.61 -3.78 9.86
C VAL A 862 31.09 -4.07 9.62
N THR A 863 31.42 -4.74 8.51
CA THR A 863 32.79 -5.09 8.15
C THR A 863 33.65 -3.85 7.87
N VAL A 864 33.13 -2.90 7.10
CA VAL A 864 33.80 -1.63 6.80
C VAL A 864 34.08 -0.85 8.09
N ARG A 865 33.11 -0.77 9.01
CA ARG A 865 33.31 -0.09 10.31
C ARG A 865 34.35 -0.80 11.16
N LYS A 866 34.40 -2.13 11.11
CA LYS A 866 35.39 -2.91 11.85
C LYS A 866 36.82 -2.68 11.33
N LEU A 867 37.00 -2.63 10.01
CA LEU A 867 38.28 -2.24 9.39
C LEU A 867 38.68 -0.83 9.81
N LEU A 868 37.79 0.16 9.69
CA LEU A 868 38.08 1.54 10.10
C LEU A 868 38.47 1.68 11.58
N GLU A 869 37.86 0.87 12.45
CA GLU A 869 38.24 0.83 13.86
C GLU A 869 39.65 0.24 14.06
N HIS A 870 39.99 -0.83 13.34
CA HIS A 870 41.33 -1.44 13.41
C HIS A 870 42.40 -0.46 12.91
N HIS A 871 42.17 0.18 11.76
CA HIS A 871 43.04 1.24 11.23
C HIS A 871 43.26 2.37 12.25
N ALA A 872 42.18 2.87 12.87
CA ALA A 872 42.27 3.95 13.85
C ALA A 872 43.02 3.58 15.15
N ARG A 873 43.11 2.27 15.47
CA ARG A 873 43.91 1.77 16.60
C ARG A 873 45.39 1.53 16.21
N ALA A 874 45.66 1.24 14.94
CA ALA A 874 47.00 0.95 14.43
C ALA A 874 47.82 2.21 14.07
N VAL A 875 47.17 3.33 13.73
CA VAL A 875 47.85 4.61 13.48
C VAL A 875 48.21 5.27 14.83
N PRO A 876 49.50 5.51 15.14
CA PRO A 876 49.89 6.26 16.33
C PRO A 876 49.25 7.64 16.27
N ARG A 877 48.61 8.09 17.36
CA ARG A 877 48.28 9.51 17.52
C ARG A 877 49.59 10.29 17.55
N GLY A 878 50.03 10.78 16.39
CA GLY A 878 51.13 11.74 16.31
C GLY A 878 50.75 12.97 17.14
N ASP A 879 51.67 13.39 17.99
CA ASP A 879 51.63 14.67 18.70
C ASP A 879 51.63 15.83 17.69
N GLU A 880 50.46 16.14 17.12
CA GLU A 880 50.25 17.44 16.50
C GLU A 880 49.94 18.45 17.60
N LYS A 881 51.02 19.13 17.99
CA LYS A 881 51.06 20.39 18.71
C LYS A 881 49.83 21.26 18.43
N LYS A 882 49.14 21.62 19.51
CA LYS A 882 48.48 22.92 19.61
C LYS A 882 49.50 23.99 19.27
N ASP A 883 49.47 24.50 18.05
CA ASP A 883 50.07 25.79 17.74
C ASP A 883 49.05 26.71 17.07
N GLY A 884 49.07 27.94 17.57
CA GLY A 884 48.07 29.00 17.46
C GLY A 884 47.36 29.20 16.12
N ARG A 885 46.09 29.59 16.22
CA ARG A 885 45.67 30.90 15.70
C ARG A 885 44.54 31.49 16.55
N LYS A 886 44.86 32.68 17.06
CA LYS A 886 43.94 33.70 17.59
C LYS A 886 42.93 34.12 16.53
#